data_AF-A0A6I9W5B8-F1
#
_entry.id   AF-A0A6I9W5B8-F1
#
_cell.length_a   1.000
_cell.length_b   1.000
_cell.length_c   1.000
_cell.angle_alpha   90.00
_cell.angle_beta   90.00
_cell.angle_gamma   90.00
#
_symmetry.space_group_name_H-M   'P 1'
#
loop_
_entity.id
_entity.type
_entity.pdbx_description
1 polymer ?
#
loop_
_entity_poly.entity_id
_entity_poly.type
_entity_poly.pdbx_seq_one_letter_code
_entity_poly.pdbx_strand_id
1 'polypeptide(L)'
;MATSNIDVILSQLGWQDGFRIPVANEENKRLEEEVARKTKRKVSLNVKLESLEDRLKMIRKHAGDLAIRNEFNRKLLSEHSVQLETEDHLYRLSGNTESSLRQEAREFEKEWANVNRRISGIEKDLLRMTKKLAEAKQMVQFDEDSLHKWEKMLARKEKDNQLIEDYMKQDTQKYKELETKRQKLSVELETYRQAIIKTVGEVQEMEIVLDRTAKLYAEALKERRQMINQWTQSVNVLRQRDNDIQNSLREIETLREISRERKNNLDEVEQFLKDQIVNNKQLEESIKVSERELEAVREKQRKITETIDMYDIELYTQKKLVGDLARRIQQIRANTKNKKIEIENKRIKMDNCKKRINELMLTLEEIESHKLNVAERTKRLEKMIEHDEKRKSAIIKEVNRLQAAILRTTMRVVELENERRTLQMETQGEHKKVGLLNTLLAKEKKLLGEKKETLYHVDFNLQKCEMKLERIRGYDRDKSEIEKKQARIEELQTVLKEKTATSKLLQNQIVSLEHDMRKVSNSLSSENDELERLRSKKQDLLLLLDGGEKRLKIAQSRSEERQVEESIMRLRVSQLERMTSNVSDKVYDLEKYRLHLEAALKERAAEIAAQKEALAVQKRIASSECSELRVAITERKSRIRQLQARYDGGVATLGATPDGAPMSTAYLKIQNAQERYMLQEQGDKLDEAIRRTEQEIRSMENTLRVVNVCNDKYRDSMSAIDQDGPEWTEQRQLDEQMHDARQKLLQKETQLQELFDKLQKAQDDYTQLLDDIEKAKEEKENKQRYLSGIEKQTTEQEEKISRADKSLRKVQKDIQNLYISKRDDIVILQQREVELRELQEQNALVLQDIAEFTIRHVEAEAYVKKLLLAKNIELPSFLPSVRSPISPGGNSAGSIDQPLKSTSRMSAFTSSRESIGSVIKIEPQFESANNAPRKTAKRNPASRESLTLSKQSTQEKQLRKKS
;
A
#
# COMPACT_ATOMS: atom_id res chain seq x y z
N MET A 1 -12.14 66.01 -72.78
CA MET A 1 -13.02 67.00 -72.11
C MET A 1 -14.45 66.50 -72.26
N ALA A 2 -15.07 65.98 -71.19
CA ALA A 2 -16.44 65.45 -71.22
C ALA A 2 -17.13 65.46 -69.84
N THR A 3 -16.36 65.45 -68.76
CA THR A 3 -16.84 65.48 -67.37
C THR A 3 -17.37 66.85 -66.93
N SER A 4 -16.76 67.95 -67.39
CA SER A 4 -17.14 69.31 -66.97
C SER A 4 -18.56 69.74 -67.37
N ASN A 5 -19.14 69.14 -68.41
CA ASN A 5 -20.53 69.41 -68.79
C ASN A 5 -21.56 68.72 -67.87
N ILE A 6 -21.17 67.66 -67.16
CA ILE A 6 -22.10 66.93 -66.27
C ILE A 6 -22.27 67.71 -64.96
N ASP A 7 -21.16 68.12 -64.33
CA ASP A 7 -21.20 68.76 -63.00
C ASP A 7 -21.93 70.11 -62.99
N VAL A 8 -21.88 70.87 -64.08
CA VAL A 8 -22.65 72.12 -64.23
C VAL A 8 -24.16 71.83 -64.26
N ILE A 9 -24.57 70.77 -64.96
CA ILE A 9 -25.99 70.35 -65.04
C ILE A 9 -26.50 69.86 -63.68
N LEU A 10 -25.71 69.05 -62.95
CA LEU A 10 -26.08 68.57 -61.62
C LEU A 10 -26.28 69.72 -60.62
N SER A 11 -25.44 70.75 -60.72
CA SER A 11 -25.50 71.93 -59.85
C SER A 11 -26.75 72.78 -60.13
N GLN A 12 -27.15 72.94 -61.39
CA GLN A 12 -28.37 73.69 -61.78
C GLN A 12 -29.69 73.00 -61.39
N LEU A 13 -29.66 71.70 -61.09
CA LEU A 13 -30.84 70.90 -60.72
C LEU A 13 -31.03 70.74 -59.20
N GLY A 14 -30.21 71.42 -58.39
CA GLY A 14 -30.35 71.47 -56.93
C GLY A 14 -29.81 70.24 -56.19
N TRP A 15 -28.86 69.52 -56.79
CA TRP A 15 -28.29 68.26 -56.27
C TRP A 15 -26.83 68.42 -55.84
N GLN A 16 -26.56 69.49 -55.09
CA GLN A 16 -25.20 69.87 -54.69
C GLN A 16 -24.91 69.70 -53.19
N ASP A 17 -25.92 69.44 -52.36
CA ASP A 17 -25.79 69.31 -50.90
C ASP A 17 -26.82 68.30 -50.34
N GLY A 18 -26.36 67.39 -49.46
CA GLY A 18 -27.16 66.29 -48.88
C GLY A 18 -27.46 65.09 -49.80
N PHE A 19 -28.29 64.16 -49.31
CA PHE A 19 -28.60 62.83 -49.90
C PHE A 19 -29.44 62.85 -51.21
N ARG A 20 -29.52 63.99 -51.90
CA ARG A 20 -30.41 64.25 -53.05
C ARG A 20 -29.84 63.71 -54.37
N ILE A 21 -30.15 62.47 -54.75
CA ILE A 21 -29.60 61.86 -55.98
C ILE A 21 -30.23 62.44 -57.27
N PRO A 22 -29.44 62.77 -58.32
CA PRO A 22 -29.91 63.23 -59.63
C PRO A 22 -30.88 62.29 -60.37
N VAL A 23 -30.50 61.01 -60.46
CA VAL A 23 -31.40 59.93 -60.92
C VAL A 23 -31.99 59.23 -59.70
N ALA A 24 -32.49 60.02 -58.75
CA ALA A 24 -33.44 59.52 -57.79
C ALA A 24 -34.72 59.16 -58.54
N ASN A 25 -34.91 57.87 -58.79
CA ASN A 25 -36.24 57.35 -59.09
C ASN A 25 -37.18 57.66 -57.91
N GLU A 26 -38.49 57.47 -58.10
CA GLU A 26 -39.47 57.83 -57.08
C GLU A 26 -39.26 57.06 -55.75
N GLU A 27 -38.53 55.95 -55.76
CA GLU A 27 -38.07 55.26 -54.54
C GLU A 27 -37.01 56.05 -53.80
N ASN A 28 -35.91 56.46 -54.46
CA ASN A 28 -34.79 57.19 -53.84
C ASN A 28 -35.23 58.52 -53.19
N LYS A 29 -36.17 59.26 -53.79
CA LYS A 29 -36.76 60.46 -53.14
C LYS A 29 -37.58 60.12 -51.90
N ARG A 30 -38.38 59.04 -51.94
CA ARG A 30 -39.09 58.52 -50.76
C ARG A 30 -38.14 57.94 -49.71
N LEU A 31 -36.96 57.47 -50.10
CA LEU A 31 -35.91 56.98 -49.19
C LEU A 31 -35.28 58.12 -48.37
N GLU A 32 -35.11 59.33 -48.93
CA GLU A 32 -34.64 60.50 -48.16
C GLU A 32 -35.63 60.92 -47.05
N GLU A 33 -36.91 61.10 -47.41
CA GLU A 33 -37.96 61.42 -46.43
C GLU A 33 -38.13 60.28 -45.42
N GLU A 34 -37.92 59.03 -45.86
CA GLU A 34 -37.84 57.89 -44.98
C GLU A 34 -36.63 57.95 -44.03
N VAL A 35 -35.44 58.40 -44.45
CA VAL A 35 -34.29 58.60 -43.54
C VAL A 35 -34.62 59.63 -42.46
N ALA A 36 -35.18 60.79 -42.82
CA ALA A 36 -35.61 61.81 -41.85
C ALA A 36 -36.73 61.30 -40.90
N ARG A 37 -37.64 60.49 -41.42
CA ARG A 37 -38.66 59.78 -40.63
C ARG A 37 -38.05 58.69 -39.74
N LYS A 38 -37.01 57.99 -40.19
CA LYS A 38 -36.29 56.93 -39.47
C LYS A 38 -35.41 57.50 -38.36
N THR A 39 -34.81 58.68 -38.49
CA THR A 39 -34.06 59.33 -37.39
C THR A 39 -34.98 59.80 -36.27
N LYS A 40 -36.11 60.46 -36.57
CA LYS A 40 -37.17 60.71 -35.57
C LYS A 40 -37.68 59.41 -34.94
N ARG A 41 -37.82 58.34 -35.74
CA ARG A 41 -38.23 57.02 -35.23
C ARG A 41 -37.14 56.37 -34.36
N LYS A 42 -35.84 56.58 -34.62
CA LYS A 42 -34.71 56.12 -33.77
C LYS A 42 -34.86 56.66 -32.35
N VAL A 43 -35.10 57.96 -32.17
CA VAL A 43 -35.34 58.54 -30.83
C VAL A 43 -36.56 57.90 -30.15
N SER A 44 -37.68 57.73 -30.87
CA SER A 44 -38.86 57.02 -30.34
C SER A 44 -38.66 55.53 -30.08
N LEU A 45 -37.63 54.93 -30.68
CA LEU A 45 -37.22 53.53 -30.49
C LEU A 45 -36.24 53.39 -29.33
N ASN A 46 -35.40 54.38 -29.04
CA ASN A 46 -34.54 54.35 -27.84
C ASN A 46 -35.37 54.41 -26.55
N VAL A 47 -36.38 55.29 -26.45
CA VAL A 47 -37.30 55.30 -25.30
C VAL A 47 -38.06 53.96 -25.17
N LYS A 48 -38.34 53.29 -26.30
CA LYS A 48 -38.91 51.94 -26.29
C LYS A 48 -37.89 50.88 -25.90
N LEU A 49 -36.63 51.01 -26.32
CA LEU A 49 -35.52 50.13 -25.95
C LEU A 49 -35.34 50.13 -24.44
N GLU A 50 -35.27 51.30 -23.83
CA GLU A 50 -35.16 51.49 -22.37
C GLU A 50 -36.33 50.82 -21.62
N SER A 51 -37.57 51.02 -22.09
CA SER A 51 -38.76 50.31 -21.54
C SER A 51 -38.74 48.79 -21.78
N LEU A 52 -38.09 48.33 -22.86
CA LEU A 52 -37.89 46.93 -23.18
C LEU A 52 -36.70 46.33 -22.41
N GLU A 53 -35.75 47.13 -21.95
CA GLU A 53 -34.60 46.74 -21.14
C GLU A 53 -35.01 46.53 -19.68
N ASP A 54 -35.84 47.40 -19.11
CA ASP A 54 -36.46 47.14 -17.80
C ASP A 54 -37.46 45.96 -17.88
N ARG A 55 -38.20 45.83 -18.98
CA ARG A 55 -39.00 44.62 -19.23
C ARG A 55 -38.11 43.38 -19.38
N LEU A 56 -36.95 43.47 -20.04
CA LEU A 56 -35.96 42.39 -20.12
C LEU A 56 -35.34 42.08 -18.76
N LYS A 57 -35.15 43.05 -17.88
CA LYS A 57 -34.66 42.88 -16.51
C LYS A 57 -35.67 42.11 -15.66
N MET A 58 -36.96 42.43 -15.80
CA MET A 58 -38.05 41.66 -15.21
C MET A 58 -38.17 40.26 -15.84
N ILE A 59 -38.02 40.12 -17.16
CA ILE A 59 -38.02 38.81 -17.84
C ILE A 59 -36.78 37.99 -17.47
N ARG A 60 -35.60 38.58 -17.26
CA ARG A 60 -34.38 37.90 -16.77
C ARG A 60 -34.57 37.41 -15.34
N LYS A 61 -35.18 38.22 -14.46
CA LYS A 61 -35.54 37.78 -13.11
C LYS A 61 -36.53 36.60 -13.17
N HIS A 62 -37.59 36.73 -13.97
CA HIS A 62 -38.55 35.65 -14.17
C HIS A 62 -37.94 34.41 -14.84
N ALA A 63 -36.94 34.58 -15.72
CA ALA A 63 -36.18 33.49 -16.32
C ALA A 63 -35.24 32.83 -15.29
N GLY A 64 -34.75 33.56 -14.28
CA GLY A 64 -34.10 33.01 -13.11
C GLY A 64 -35.06 32.20 -12.24
N ASP A 65 -36.25 32.73 -11.95
CA ASP A 65 -37.31 32.01 -11.22
C ASP A 65 -37.75 30.75 -12.00
N LEU A 66 -37.85 30.84 -13.32
CA LEU A 66 -38.12 29.72 -14.23
C LEU A 66 -36.93 28.76 -14.33
N ALA A 67 -35.68 29.21 -14.24
CA ALA A 67 -34.51 28.33 -14.21
C ALA A 67 -34.46 27.54 -12.89
N ILE A 68 -34.79 28.17 -11.76
CA ILE A 68 -34.93 27.49 -10.46
C ILE A 68 -36.10 26.49 -10.50
N ARG A 69 -37.24 26.86 -11.08
CA ARG A 69 -38.38 25.94 -11.30
C ARG A 69 -38.04 24.83 -12.29
N ASN A 70 -37.29 25.10 -13.35
CA ASN A 70 -36.86 24.10 -14.31
C ASN A 70 -35.82 23.16 -13.71
N GLU A 71 -34.95 23.62 -12.81
CA GLU A 71 -34.02 22.76 -12.07
C GLU A 71 -34.74 21.90 -11.03
N PHE A 72 -35.75 22.46 -10.34
CA PHE A 72 -36.64 21.69 -9.47
C PHE A 72 -37.44 20.65 -10.26
N ASN A 73 -38.03 21.04 -11.39
CA ASN A 73 -38.73 20.14 -12.31
C ASN A 73 -37.78 19.10 -12.93
N ARG A 74 -36.51 19.44 -13.19
CA ARG A 74 -35.49 18.51 -13.71
C ARG A 74 -35.08 17.49 -12.65
N LYS A 75 -35.02 17.88 -11.38
CA LYS A 75 -34.84 16.96 -10.25
C LYS A 75 -36.06 16.06 -10.08
N LEU A 76 -37.27 16.62 -10.08
CA LEU A 76 -38.52 15.87 -10.02
C LEU A 76 -38.67 14.90 -11.22
N LEU A 77 -38.29 15.30 -12.43
CA LEU A 77 -38.26 14.45 -13.62
C LEU A 77 -37.13 13.41 -13.56
N SER A 78 -36.00 13.69 -12.90
CA SER A 78 -34.95 12.70 -12.66
C SER A 78 -35.37 11.66 -11.62
N GLU A 79 -36.02 12.09 -10.54
CA GLU A 79 -36.61 11.23 -9.51
C GLU A 79 -37.74 10.38 -10.12
N HIS A 80 -38.58 10.98 -10.97
CA HIS A 80 -39.62 10.28 -11.73
C HIS A 80 -39.03 9.39 -12.85
N SER A 81 -37.86 9.70 -13.42
CA SER A 81 -37.14 8.80 -14.35
C SER A 81 -36.63 7.58 -13.61
N VAL A 82 -35.97 7.78 -12.45
CA VAL A 82 -35.53 6.67 -11.60
C VAL A 82 -36.72 5.83 -11.11
N GLN A 83 -37.85 6.45 -10.76
CA GLN A 83 -39.08 5.73 -10.43
C GLN A 83 -39.60 4.93 -11.64
N LEU A 84 -39.67 5.52 -12.83
CA LEU A 84 -40.05 4.81 -14.07
C LEU A 84 -39.07 3.69 -14.43
N GLU A 85 -37.76 3.85 -14.17
CA GLU A 85 -36.75 2.82 -14.37
C GLU A 85 -36.90 1.68 -13.36
N THR A 86 -37.28 1.98 -12.10
CA THR A 86 -37.63 0.93 -11.13
C THR A 86 -38.96 0.24 -11.43
N GLU A 87 -39.98 0.97 -11.89
CA GLU A 87 -41.27 0.41 -12.32
C GLU A 87 -41.13 -0.40 -13.62
N ASP A 88 -40.31 0.03 -14.58
CA ASP A 88 -39.96 -0.73 -15.78
C ASP A 88 -39.10 -1.95 -15.43
N HIS A 89 -38.18 -1.86 -14.47
CA HIS A 89 -37.48 -3.04 -13.94
C HIS A 89 -38.46 -4.02 -13.27
N LEU A 90 -39.40 -3.55 -12.44
CA LEU A 90 -40.43 -4.36 -11.80
C LEU A 90 -41.42 -4.94 -12.82
N TYR A 91 -41.79 -4.19 -13.86
CA TYR A 91 -42.64 -4.63 -14.95
C TYR A 91 -41.95 -5.65 -15.85
N ARG A 92 -40.66 -5.49 -16.16
CA ARG A 92 -39.84 -6.51 -16.83
C ARG A 92 -39.69 -7.76 -15.98
N LEU A 93 -39.48 -7.62 -14.67
CA LEU A 93 -39.41 -8.75 -13.75
C LEU A 93 -40.78 -9.48 -13.71
N SER A 94 -41.87 -8.72 -13.60
CA SER A 94 -43.24 -9.22 -13.64
C SER A 94 -43.55 -9.93 -14.97
N GLY A 95 -43.22 -9.32 -16.11
CA GLY A 95 -43.37 -9.88 -17.45
C GLY A 95 -42.46 -11.07 -17.74
N ASN A 96 -41.28 -11.15 -17.09
CA ASN A 96 -40.42 -12.34 -17.10
C ASN A 96 -41.04 -13.47 -16.26
N THR A 97 -41.57 -13.17 -15.06
CA THR A 97 -42.30 -14.17 -14.27
C THR A 97 -43.61 -14.58 -14.95
N GLU A 98 -44.32 -13.67 -15.61
CA GLU A 98 -45.49 -13.99 -16.41
C GLU A 98 -45.10 -14.82 -17.64
N SER A 99 -43.95 -14.55 -18.26
CA SER A 99 -43.44 -15.36 -19.37
C SER A 99 -43.02 -16.76 -18.92
N SER A 100 -42.44 -16.91 -17.73
CA SER A 100 -42.17 -18.21 -17.08
C SER A 100 -43.46 -18.94 -16.78
N LEU A 101 -44.40 -18.31 -16.07
CA LEU A 101 -45.71 -18.88 -15.74
C LEU A 101 -46.55 -19.19 -17.00
N ARG A 102 -46.43 -18.40 -18.07
CA ARG A 102 -47.03 -18.69 -19.39
C ARG A 102 -46.27 -19.79 -20.13
N GLN A 103 -44.99 -20.02 -19.87
CA GLN A 103 -44.25 -21.18 -20.41
C GLN A 103 -44.62 -22.44 -19.64
N GLU A 104 -44.57 -22.42 -18.31
CA GLU A 104 -45.03 -23.47 -17.41
C GLU A 104 -46.49 -23.84 -17.68
N ALA A 105 -47.40 -22.86 -17.82
CA ALA A 105 -48.78 -23.11 -18.22
C ALA A 105 -48.88 -23.73 -19.62
N ARG A 106 -48.07 -23.31 -20.60
CA ARG A 106 -48.02 -23.95 -21.93
C ARG A 106 -47.33 -25.32 -21.91
N GLU A 107 -46.54 -25.64 -20.90
CA GLU A 107 -45.94 -26.94 -20.68
C GLU A 107 -46.94 -27.87 -19.99
N PHE A 108 -47.65 -27.41 -18.95
CA PHE A 108 -48.82 -28.09 -18.39
C PHE A 108 -49.95 -28.26 -19.41
N GLU A 109 -50.20 -27.31 -20.32
CA GLU A 109 -51.15 -27.49 -21.44
C GLU A 109 -50.66 -28.54 -22.44
N LYS A 110 -49.36 -28.58 -22.78
CA LYS A 110 -48.79 -29.63 -23.64
C LYS A 110 -48.85 -30.98 -22.95
N GLU A 111 -48.52 -31.07 -21.67
CA GLU A 111 -48.59 -32.29 -20.86
C GLU A 111 -50.02 -32.75 -20.70
N TRP A 112 -50.95 -31.87 -20.30
CA TRP A 112 -52.38 -32.15 -20.23
C TRP A 112 -52.92 -32.58 -21.59
N ALA A 113 -52.59 -31.89 -22.69
CA ALA A 113 -53.00 -32.31 -24.03
C ALA A 113 -52.30 -33.61 -24.48
N ASN A 114 -51.13 -33.96 -23.93
CA ASN A 114 -50.44 -35.23 -24.22
C ASN A 114 -51.02 -36.39 -23.41
N VAL A 115 -51.31 -36.16 -22.14
CA VAL A 115 -52.05 -37.05 -21.24
C VAL A 115 -53.46 -37.24 -21.80
N ASN A 116 -54.14 -36.20 -22.26
CA ASN A 116 -55.49 -36.29 -22.79
C ASN A 116 -55.51 -36.90 -24.21
N ARG A 117 -54.51 -36.63 -25.07
CA ARG A 117 -54.28 -37.41 -26.31
C ARG A 117 -53.96 -38.88 -26.02
N ARG A 118 -53.30 -39.19 -24.89
CA ARG A 118 -52.99 -40.55 -24.44
C ARG A 118 -54.19 -41.21 -23.76
N ILE A 119 -55.07 -40.46 -23.09
CA ILE A 119 -56.36 -40.93 -22.55
C ILE A 119 -57.31 -41.18 -23.71
N SER A 120 -57.61 -40.20 -24.57
CA SER A 120 -58.37 -40.42 -25.81
C SER A 120 -57.73 -41.46 -26.74
N GLY A 121 -56.41 -41.63 -26.68
CA GLY A 121 -55.70 -42.74 -27.32
C GLY A 121 -56.07 -44.07 -26.68
N ILE A 122 -55.89 -44.22 -25.37
CA ILE A 122 -56.28 -45.39 -24.58
C ILE A 122 -57.79 -45.67 -24.64
N GLU A 123 -58.66 -44.66 -24.75
CA GLU A 123 -60.11 -44.80 -24.88
C GLU A 123 -60.50 -45.24 -26.28
N LYS A 124 -59.89 -44.69 -27.34
CA LYS A 124 -60.07 -45.19 -28.72
C LYS A 124 -59.46 -46.58 -28.89
N ASP A 125 -58.37 -46.87 -28.19
CA ASP A 125 -57.74 -48.16 -28.15
C ASP A 125 -58.55 -49.16 -27.34
N LEU A 126 -59.17 -48.76 -26.22
CA LEU A 126 -60.03 -49.60 -25.39
C LEU A 126 -61.37 -49.82 -26.10
N LEU A 127 -62.00 -48.81 -26.70
CA LEU A 127 -63.16 -48.98 -27.58
C LEU A 127 -62.81 -49.87 -28.78
N ARG A 128 -61.62 -49.71 -29.39
CA ARG A 128 -61.13 -50.60 -30.45
C ARG A 128 -60.83 -52.00 -29.93
N MET A 129 -60.35 -52.19 -28.71
CA MET A 129 -60.09 -53.50 -28.11
C MET A 129 -61.37 -54.16 -27.60
N THR A 130 -62.38 -53.41 -27.15
CA THR A 130 -63.71 -53.92 -26.81
C THR A 130 -64.49 -54.27 -28.07
N LYS A 131 -64.40 -53.46 -29.14
CA LYS A 131 -64.94 -53.81 -30.47
C LYS A 131 -64.20 -55.00 -31.04
N LYS A 132 -62.86 -55.03 -30.99
CA LYS A 132 -62.05 -56.20 -31.33
C LYS A 132 -62.29 -57.39 -30.41
N LEU A 133 -62.78 -57.23 -29.18
CA LEU A 133 -63.13 -58.35 -28.29
C LEU A 133 -64.51 -58.91 -28.63
N ALA A 134 -65.44 -58.08 -29.09
CA ALA A 134 -66.70 -58.53 -29.68
C ALA A 134 -66.45 -59.22 -31.03
N GLU A 135 -65.70 -58.57 -31.93
CA GLU A 135 -65.25 -59.12 -33.20
C GLU A 135 -64.36 -60.36 -33.02
N ALA A 136 -63.53 -60.44 -31.98
CA ALA A 136 -62.72 -61.64 -31.67
C ALA A 136 -63.53 -62.74 -30.99
N LYS A 137 -64.63 -62.44 -30.27
CA LYS A 137 -65.57 -63.48 -29.83
C LYS A 137 -66.32 -64.07 -31.02
N GLN A 138 -66.73 -63.22 -31.95
CA GLN A 138 -67.38 -63.63 -33.19
C GLN A 138 -66.41 -64.32 -34.17
N MET A 139 -65.15 -63.87 -34.25
CA MET A 139 -64.09 -64.52 -35.01
C MET A 139 -63.62 -65.81 -34.34
N VAL A 140 -63.50 -65.92 -33.01
CA VAL A 140 -63.15 -67.20 -32.36
C VAL A 140 -64.20 -68.28 -32.69
N GLN A 141 -65.49 -67.93 -32.70
CA GLN A 141 -66.55 -68.85 -33.16
C GLN A 141 -66.43 -69.21 -34.66
N PHE A 142 -65.93 -68.30 -35.50
CA PHE A 142 -65.65 -68.55 -36.92
C PHE A 142 -64.30 -69.26 -37.17
N ASP A 143 -63.35 -69.10 -36.25
CA ASP A 143 -61.98 -69.60 -36.29
C ASP A 143 -61.90 -71.03 -35.74
N GLU A 144 -62.77 -71.43 -34.80
CA GLU A 144 -63.01 -72.86 -34.51
C GLU A 144 -63.44 -73.59 -35.80
N ASP A 145 -64.41 -73.03 -36.53
CA ASP A 145 -64.89 -73.56 -37.82
C ASP A 145 -63.87 -73.44 -38.97
N SER A 146 -62.83 -72.62 -38.85
CA SER A 146 -61.86 -72.31 -39.91
C SER A 146 -60.46 -72.88 -39.68
N LEU A 147 -59.98 -73.03 -38.43
CA LEU A 147 -58.76 -73.76 -38.09
C LEU A 147 -58.83 -75.18 -38.65
N HIS A 148 -59.98 -75.84 -38.48
CA HIS A 148 -60.24 -77.21 -38.93
C HIS A 148 -60.09 -77.41 -40.45
N LYS A 149 -59.97 -76.32 -41.22
CA LYS A 149 -59.73 -76.31 -42.68
C LYS A 149 -58.31 -75.80 -43.02
N TRP A 150 -57.79 -74.79 -42.31
CA TRP A 150 -56.49 -74.17 -42.58
C TRP A 150 -55.29 -74.80 -41.89
N GLU A 151 -55.48 -75.65 -40.88
CA GLU A 151 -54.41 -76.50 -40.32
C GLU A 151 -53.76 -77.43 -41.37
N LYS A 152 -54.45 -77.72 -42.47
CA LYS A 152 -54.25 -78.98 -43.19
C LYS A 152 -53.02 -79.05 -44.10
N MET A 153 -52.41 -77.94 -44.52
CA MET A 153 -51.11 -77.97 -45.24
C MET A 153 -50.19 -76.73 -45.08
N LEU A 154 -50.43 -75.65 -45.83
CA LEU A 154 -49.30 -74.88 -46.41
C LEU A 154 -48.66 -73.79 -45.52
N ALA A 155 -49.32 -73.33 -44.46
CA ALA A 155 -48.94 -72.10 -43.76
C ALA A 155 -47.76 -72.22 -42.74
N ARG A 156 -47.08 -73.37 -42.67
CA ARG A 156 -46.10 -73.74 -41.61
C ARG A 156 -44.61 -73.55 -41.95
N LYS A 157 -44.26 -72.70 -42.93
CA LYS A 157 -42.84 -72.38 -43.24
C LYS A 157 -42.54 -70.91 -43.53
N GLU A 158 -43.50 -70.17 -44.08
CA GLU A 158 -43.27 -68.78 -44.51
C GLU A 158 -43.53 -67.76 -43.40
N LYS A 159 -44.41 -68.12 -42.44
CA LYS A 159 -44.73 -67.30 -41.26
C LYS A 159 -43.57 -67.18 -40.28
N ASP A 160 -42.81 -68.26 -40.08
CA ASP A 160 -41.74 -68.31 -39.08
C ASP A 160 -40.61 -67.30 -39.41
N ASN A 161 -40.22 -67.22 -40.68
CA ASN A 161 -39.22 -66.24 -41.15
C ASN A 161 -39.70 -64.79 -41.01
N GLN A 162 -40.95 -64.50 -41.38
CA GLN A 162 -41.53 -63.15 -41.24
C GLN A 162 -41.63 -62.74 -39.77
N LEU A 163 -42.01 -63.67 -38.89
CA LEU A 163 -42.08 -63.45 -37.44
C LEU A 163 -40.70 -63.15 -36.84
N ILE A 164 -39.64 -63.83 -37.28
CA ILE A 164 -38.26 -63.54 -36.87
C ILE A 164 -37.83 -62.14 -37.34
N GLU A 165 -38.12 -61.77 -38.60
CA GLU A 165 -37.75 -60.46 -39.13
C GLU A 165 -38.46 -59.31 -38.41
N ASP A 166 -39.73 -59.48 -38.06
CA ASP A 166 -40.50 -58.48 -37.32
C ASP A 166 -40.13 -58.40 -35.83
N TYR A 167 -39.71 -59.50 -35.20
CA TYR A 167 -39.07 -59.43 -33.87
C TYR A 167 -37.73 -58.69 -33.94
N MET A 168 -36.87 -58.95 -34.94
CA MET A 168 -35.63 -58.16 -35.10
C MET A 168 -35.89 -56.67 -35.31
N LYS A 169 -36.95 -56.28 -36.02
CA LYS A 169 -37.35 -54.87 -36.16
C LYS A 169 -37.81 -54.28 -34.84
N GLN A 170 -38.61 -55.01 -34.06
CA GLN A 170 -39.06 -54.58 -32.73
C GLN A 170 -37.89 -54.45 -31.75
N ASP A 171 -36.98 -55.43 -31.70
CA ASP A 171 -35.80 -55.41 -30.84
C ASP A 171 -34.81 -54.30 -31.24
N THR A 172 -34.56 -54.09 -32.54
CA THR A 172 -33.69 -52.99 -32.97
C THR A 172 -34.31 -51.60 -32.77
N GLN A 173 -35.64 -51.47 -32.83
CA GLN A 173 -36.33 -50.26 -32.37
C GLN A 173 -36.18 -50.10 -30.86
N LYS A 174 -36.41 -51.16 -30.08
CA LYS A 174 -36.33 -51.12 -28.61
C LYS A 174 -34.92 -50.79 -28.12
N TYR A 175 -33.91 -51.35 -28.77
CA TYR A 175 -32.51 -51.02 -28.55
C TYR A 175 -32.25 -49.53 -28.80
N LYS A 176 -32.75 -48.96 -29.92
CA LYS A 176 -32.60 -47.52 -30.21
C LYS A 176 -33.34 -46.64 -29.18
N GLU A 177 -34.52 -47.03 -28.72
CA GLU A 177 -35.23 -46.33 -27.63
C GLU A 177 -34.46 -46.36 -26.31
N LEU A 178 -33.85 -47.50 -25.97
CA LEU A 178 -33.09 -47.67 -24.73
C LEU A 178 -31.72 -46.97 -24.80
N GLU A 179 -31.04 -47.04 -25.95
CA GLU A 179 -29.75 -46.39 -26.16
C GLU A 179 -29.88 -44.86 -26.19
N THR A 180 -30.92 -44.31 -26.85
CA THR A 180 -31.17 -42.85 -26.79
C THR A 180 -31.58 -42.37 -25.39
N LYS A 181 -32.27 -43.19 -24.59
CA LYS A 181 -32.49 -42.93 -23.16
C LYS A 181 -31.19 -43.00 -22.36
N ARG A 182 -30.35 -44.00 -22.59
CA ARG A 182 -29.04 -44.15 -21.93
C ARG A 182 -28.14 -42.95 -22.23
N GLN A 183 -28.11 -42.47 -23.47
CA GLN A 183 -27.36 -41.28 -23.88
C GLN A 183 -27.87 -40.01 -23.18
N LYS A 184 -29.19 -39.77 -23.15
CA LYS A 184 -29.79 -38.65 -22.41
C LYS A 184 -29.44 -38.68 -20.91
N LEU A 185 -29.68 -39.82 -20.26
CA LEU A 185 -29.35 -40.01 -18.84
C LEU A 185 -27.84 -39.87 -18.57
N SER A 186 -26.97 -40.23 -19.52
CA SER A 186 -25.52 -40.04 -19.40
C SER A 186 -25.13 -38.56 -19.48
N VAL A 187 -25.77 -37.78 -20.36
CA VAL A 187 -25.57 -36.31 -20.45
C VAL A 187 -26.13 -35.61 -19.22
N GLU A 188 -27.35 -35.95 -18.79
CA GLU A 188 -27.97 -35.42 -17.57
C GLU A 188 -27.07 -35.68 -16.35
N LEU A 189 -26.62 -36.93 -16.14
CA LEU A 189 -25.70 -37.32 -15.07
C LEU A 189 -24.37 -36.54 -15.12
N GLU A 190 -23.84 -36.27 -16.31
CA GLU A 190 -22.62 -35.48 -16.47
C GLU A 190 -22.85 -33.98 -16.18
N THR A 191 -24.01 -33.41 -16.56
CA THR A 191 -24.38 -32.04 -16.14
C THR A 191 -24.56 -31.93 -14.62
N TYR A 192 -25.14 -32.94 -13.96
CA TYR A 192 -25.22 -32.97 -12.49
C TYR A 192 -23.84 -33.10 -11.84
N ARG A 193 -22.91 -33.89 -12.40
CA ARG A 193 -21.51 -33.94 -11.92
C ARG A 193 -20.84 -32.58 -12.03
N GLN A 194 -20.95 -31.91 -13.17
CA GLN A 194 -20.34 -30.60 -13.40
C GLN A 194 -20.93 -29.53 -12.47
N ALA A 195 -22.25 -29.56 -12.22
CA ALA A 195 -22.90 -28.73 -11.22
C ALA A 195 -22.38 -29.00 -9.80
N ILE A 196 -22.29 -30.27 -9.39
CA ILE A 196 -21.74 -30.67 -8.08
C ILE A 196 -20.29 -30.20 -7.93
N ILE A 197 -19.42 -30.48 -8.91
CA ILE A 197 -18.02 -30.04 -8.90
C ILE A 197 -17.91 -28.53 -8.77
N LYS A 198 -18.73 -27.76 -9.50
CA LYS A 198 -18.79 -26.29 -9.38
C LYS A 198 -19.19 -25.86 -7.98
N THR A 199 -20.28 -26.39 -7.43
CA THR A 199 -20.73 -26.03 -6.07
C THR A 199 -19.74 -26.42 -4.99
N VAL A 200 -19.03 -27.54 -5.13
CA VAL A 200 -17.98 -27.97 -4.19
C VAL A 200 -16.77 -27.03 -4.27
N GLY A 201 -16.39 -26.58 -5.48
CA GLY A 201 -15.37 -25.54 -5.66
C GLY A 201 -15.77 -24.22 -5.00
N GLU A 202 -17.00 -23.75 -5.23
CA GLU A 202 -17.54 -22.52 -4.64
C GLU A 202 -17.59 -22.60 -3.10
N VAL A 203 -17.95 -23.75 -2.52
CA VAL A 203 -17.88 -23.97 -1.06
C VAL A 203 -16.43 -23.97 -0.57
N GLN A 204 -15.50 -24.63 -1.25
CA GLN A 204 -14.08 -24.65 -0.85
C GLN A 204 -13.43 -23.26 -0.94
N GLU A 205 -13.76 -22.46 -1.95
CA GLU A 205 -13.31 -21.06 -2.04
C GLU A 205 -13.86 -20.22 -0.87
N MET A 206 -15.13 -20.40 -0.51
CA MET A 206 -15.73 -19.73 0.66
C MET A 206 -15.14 -20.21 1.99
N GLU A 207 -14.86 -21.50 2.15
CA GLU A 207 -14.13 -22.04 3.32
C GLU A 207 -12.75 -21.40 3.44
N ILE A 208 -11.98 -21.32 2.35
CA ILE A 208 -10.65 -20.67 2.34
C ILE A 208 -10.73 -19.17 2.72
N VAL A 209 -11.78 -18.47 2.28
CA VAL A 209 -12.02 -17.06 2.66
C VAL A 209 -12.41 -16.93 4.14
N LEU A 210 -13.27 -17.81 4.65
CA LEU A 210 -13.64 -17.85 6.08
C LEU A 210 -12.41 -18.16 6.97
N ASP A 211 -11.60 -19.13 6.57
CA ASP A 211 -10.39 -19.54 7.29
C ASP A 211 -9.33 -18.42 7.29
N ARG A 212 -9.19 -17.68 6.17
CA ARG A 212 -8.31 -16.52 6.05
C ARG A 212 -8.80 -15.31 6.86
N THR A 213 -10.11 -15.03 6.84
CA THR A 213 -10.70 -13.95 7.66
C THR A 213 -10.65 -14.27 9.15
N ALA A 214 -10.86 -15.52 9.55
CA ALA A 214 -10.70 -15.96 10.94
C ALA A 214 -9.26 -15.76 11.45
N LYS A 215 -8.25 -16.05 10.62
CA LYS A 215 -6.83 -15.77 10.92
C LYS A 215 -6.57 -14.28 11.10
N LEU A 216 -7.05 -13.44 10.18
CA LEU A 216 -6.95 -11.97 10.29
C LEU A 216 -7.67 -11.42 11.55
N TYR A 217 -8.83 -11.97 11.93
CA TYR A 217 -9.50 -11.62 13.18
C TYR A 217 -8.70 -12.03 14.42
N ALA A 218 -8.05 -13.20 14.41
CA ALA A 218 -7.17 -13.64 15.50
C ALA A 218 -5.92 -12.75 15.64
N GLU A 219 -5.34 -12.32 14.51
CA GLU A 219 -4.23 -11.37 14.45
C GLU A 219 -4.64 -9.99 14.99
N ALA A 220 -5.74 -9.41 14.50
CA ALA A 220 -6.25 -8.13 15.01
C ALA A 220 -6.62 -8.19 16.51
N LEU A 221 -7.10 -9.35 17.01
CA LEU A 221 -7.33 -9.57 18.44
C LEU A 221 -6.03 -9.72 19.26
N LYS A 222 -4.94 -10.18 18.64
CA LYS A 222 -3.58 -10.24 19.25
C LYS A 222 -2.99 -8.84 19.34
N GLU A 223 -3.04 -8.06 18.27
CA GLU A 223 -2.62 -6.66 18.22
C GLU A 223 -3.41 -5.79 19.20
N ARG A 224 -4.74 -5.93 19.25
CA ARG A 224 -5.58 -5.21 20.23
C ARG A 224 -5.18 -5.50 21.67
N ARG A 225 -4.81 -6.75 22.00
CA ARG A 225 -4.30 -7.11 23.35
C ARG A 225 -2.93 -6.49 23.61
N GLN A 226 -2.04 -6.46 22.62
CA GLN A 226 -0.72 -5.80 22.74
C GLN A 226 -0.89 -4.29 22.97
N MET A 227 -1.75 -3.61 22.22
CA MET A 227 -2.11 -2.19 22.41
C MET A 227 -2.68 -1.92 23.81
N ILE A 228 -3.61 -2.76 24.30
CA ILE A 228 -4.16 -2.63 25.66
C ILE A 228 -3.07 -2.84 26.72
N ASN A 229 -2.15 -3.78 26.52
CA ASN A 229 -1.04 -4.00 27.45
C ASN A 229 -0.06 -2.81 27.47
N GLN A 230 0.32 -2.27 26.31
CA GLN A 230 1.17 -1.09 26.19
C GLN A 230 0.52 0.15 26.81
N TRP A 231 -0.78 0.34 26.59
CA TRP A 231 -1.55 1.43 27.22
C TRP A 231 -1.60 1.27 28.75
N THR A 232 -1.85 0.05 29.24
CA THR A 232 -1.86 -0.26 30.67
C THR A 232 -0.49 -0.02 31.32
N GLN A 233 0.60 -0.40 30.64
CA GLN A 233 1.98 -0.09 31.07
C GLN A 233 2.22 1.42 31.11
N SER A 234 1.77 2.17 30.10
CA SER A 234 1.89 3.63 30.06
C SER A 234 1.11 4.30 31.19
N VAL A 235 -0.11 3.85 31.49
CA VAL A 235 -0.93 4.32 32.63
C VAL A 235 -0.25 3.99 33.96
N ASN A 236 0.40 2.84 34.10
CA ASN A 236 1.16 2.51 35.31
C ASN A 236 2.40 3.39 35.48
N VAL A 237 3.12 3.72 34.40
CA VAL A 237 4.25 4.67 34.44
C VAL A 237 3.79 6.09 34.77
N LEU A 238 2.62 6.51 34.29
CA LEU A 238 2.01 7.80 34.69
C LEU A 238 1.66 7.79 36.19
N ARG A 239 0.96 6.76 36.69
CA ARG A 239 0.66 6.61 38.12
C ARG A 239 1.90 6.55 39.01
N GLN A 240 2.99 5.98 38.52
CA GLN A 240 4.27 6.01 39.23
C GLN A 240 4.82 7.44 39.30
N ARG A 241 4.85 8.17 38.17
CA ARG A 241 5.27 9.58 38.15
C ARG A 241 4.39 10.48 39.01
N ASP A 242 3.07 10.24 39.05
CA ASP A 242 2.16 10.99 39.91
C ASP A 242 2.50 10.75 41.40
N ASN A 243 2.79 9.51 41.80
CA ASN A 243 3.26 9.18 43.15
C ASN A 243 4.64 9.80 43.45
N ASP A 244 5.57 9.77 42.49
CA ASP A 244 6.89 10.39 42.64
C ASP A 244 6.79 11.91 42.80
N ILE A 245 5.92 12.57 42.02
CA ILE A 245 5.58 14.01 42.18
C ILE A 245 4.96 14.27 43.56
N GLN A 246 4.04 13.43 44.02
CA GLN A 246 3.44 13.54 45.36
C GLN A 246 4.47 13.30 46.48
N ASN A 247 5.49 12.47 46.26
CA ASN A 247 6.61 12.31 47.18
C ASN A 247 7.46 13.60 47.22
N SER A 248 7.89 14.12 46.07
CA SER A 248 8.68 15.35 46.01
C SER A 248 7.93 16.60 46.49
N LEU A 249 6.61 16.65 46.35
CA LEU A 249 5.79 17.71 46.97
C LEU A 249 5.85 17.63 48.50
N ARG A 250 5.73 16.44 49.09
CA ARG A 250 5.89 16.22 50.53
C ARG A 250 7.32 16.54 51.01
N GLU A 251 8.34 16.23 50.22
CA GLU A 251 9.74 16.65 50.51
C GLU A 251 9.90 18.18 50.47
N ILE A 252 9.27 18.87 49.52
CA ILE A 252 9.25 20.34 49.47
C ILE A 252 8.52 20.93 50.69
N GLU A 253 7.46 20.29 51.17
CA GLU A 253 6.74 20.71 52.37
C GLU A 253 7.56 20.51 53.65
N THR A 254 8.23 19.36 53.84
CA THR A 254 9.12 19.17 55.01
C THR A 254 10.34 20.08 54.97
N LEU A 255 10.92 20.34 53.79
CA LEU A 255 12.00 21.33 53.63
C LEU A 255 11.52 22.76 53.94
N ARG A 256 10.27 23.11 53.62
CA ARG A 256 9.66 24.40 54.01
C ARG A 256 9.39 24.49 55.51
N GLU A 257 9.03 23.40 56.17
CA GLU A 257 8.89 23.33 57.63
C GLU A 257 10.25 23.55 58.31
N ILE A 258 11.28 22.78 57.92
CA ILE A 258 12.66 22.93 58.41
C ILE A 258 13.20 24.35 58.14
N SER A 259 12.85 24.96 57.00
CA SER A 259 13.22 26.35 56.69
C SER A 259 12.50 27.38 57.58
N ARG A 260 11.26 27.11 58.01
CA ARG A 260 10.54 27.96 58.97
C ARG A 260 11.09 27.79 60.38
N GLU A 261 11.31 26.55 60.83
CA GLU A 261 11.95 26.25 62.13
C GLU A 261 13.33 26.91 62.23
N ARG A 262 14.20 26.74 61.22
CA ARG A 262 15.51 27.41 61.19
C ARG A 262 15.43 28.92 61.16
N LYS A 263 14.39 29.50 60.54
CA LYS A 263 14.18 30.95 60.59
C LYS A 263 13.75 31.40 61.98
N ASN A 264 12.77 30.74 62.60
CA ASN A 264 12.34 31.06 63.96
C ASN A 264 13.53 30.99 64.94
N ASN A 265 14.35 29.94 64.85
CA ASN A 265 15.56 29.79 65.65
C ASN A 265 16.60 30.90 65.38
N LEU A 266 16.68 31.42 64.15
CA LEU A 266 17.54 32.57 63.82
C LEU A 266 16.98 33.86 64.43
N ASP A 267 15.68 34.10 64.27
CA ASP A 267 14.99 35.28 64.81
C ASP A 267 15.07 35.31 66.36
N GLU A 268 14.96 34.15 67.02
CA GLU A 268 15.17 33.98 68.47
C GLU A 268 16.64 34.24 68.89
N VAL A 269 17.62 33.71 68.16
CA VAL A 269 19.05 33.94 68.44
C VAL A 269 19.43 35.41 68.20
N GLU A 270 18.86 36.04 67.18
CA GLU A 270 18.99 37.49 66.96
C GLU A 270 18.39 38.29 68.11
N GLN A 271 17.22 37.90 68.62
CA GLN A 271 16.56 38.58 69.73
C GLN A 271 17.39 38.43 71.02
N PHE A 272 17.83 37.22 71.34
CA PHE A 272 18.74 36.96 72.45
C PHE A 272 20.05 37.76 72.33
N LEU A 273 20.62 37.87 71.13
CA LEU A 273 21.83 38.68 70.89
C LEU A 273 21.57 40.18 71.16
N LYS A 274 20.43 40.72 70.72
CA LYS A 274 20.02 42.11 71.00
C LYS A 274 19.87 42.34 72.50
N ASP A 275 19.24 41.41 73.22
CA ASP A 275 19.05 41.47 74.66
C ASP A 275 20.40 41.38 75.41
N GLN A 276 21.33 40.52 74.99
CA GLN A 276 22.68 40.46 75.56
C GLN A 276 23.52 41.70 75.27
N ILE A 277 23.35 42.35 74.11
CA ILE A 277 24.01 43.65 73.81
C ILE A 277 23.49 44.75 74.75
N VAL A 278 22.18 44.78 75.02
CA VAL A 278 21.58 45.72 75.99
C VAL A 278 22.07 45.43 77.41
N ASN A 279 22.08 44.16 77.83
CA ASN A 279 22.57 43.72 79.14
C ASN A 279 24.06 44.09 79.34
N ASN A 280 24.93 43.77 78.37
CA ASN A 280 26.35 44.14 78.42
C ASN A 280 26.55 45.66 78.50
N LYS A 281 25.74 46.46 77.80
CA LYS A 281 25.78 47.92 77.89
C LYS A 281 25.36 48.43 79.28
N GLN A 282 24.33 47.84 79.90
CA GLN A 282 23.92 48.16 81.27
C GLN A 282 25.00 47.76 82.30
N LEU A 283 25.67 46.62 82.10
CA LEU A 283 26.81 46.20 82.91
C LEU A 283 28.01 47.16 82.75
N GLU A 284 28.33 47.58 81.54
CA GLU A 284 29.34 48.62 81.28
C GLU A 284 29.01 49.95 81.98
N GLU A 285 27.75 50.38 81.95
CA GLU A 285 27.31 51.61 82.62
C GLU A 285 27.39 51.49 84.15
N SER A 286 27.06 50.32 84.70
CA SER A 286 27.21 49.98 86.13
C SER A 286 28.69 49.91 86.57
N ILE A 287 29.56 49.32 85.74
CA ILE A 287 31.02 49.34 85.95
C ILE A 287 31.52 50.78 85.96
N LYS A 288 31.14 51.61 84.98
CA LYS A 288 31.54 53.03 84.91
C LYS A 288 31.01 53.87 86.08
N VAL A 289 29.92 53.48 86.75
CA VAL A 289 29.50 54.06 88.04
C VAL A 289 30.42 53.59 89.16
N SER A 290 30.64 52.28 89.26
CA SER A 290 31.48 51.66 90.30
C SER A 290 32.94 52.15 90.25
N GLU A 291 33.49 52.42 89.08
CA GLU A 291 34.82 53.00 88.87
C GLU A 291 34.91 54.45 89.39
N ARG A 292 33.87 55.26 89.19
CA ARG A 292 33.81 56.63 89.76
C ARG A 292 33.70 56.61 91.27
N GLU A 293 32.95 55.66 91.84
CA GLU A 293 32.87 55.47 93.28
C GLU A 293 34.21 55.00 93.87
N LEU A 294 34.89 54.05 93.20
CA LEU A 294 36.22 53.59 93.57
C LEU A 294 37.24 54.74 93.58
N GLU A 295 37.24 55.59 92.55
CA GLU A 295 38.17 56.72 92.48
C GLU A 295 37.82 57.80 93.51
N ALA A 296 36.54 58.05 93.79
CA ALA A 296 36.11 58.92 94.89
C ALA A 296 36.48 58.37 96.28
N VAL A 297 36.57 57.04 96.45
CA VAL A 297 37.07 56.41 97.68
C VAL A 297 38.60 56.51 97.76
N ARG A 298 39.34 56.27 96.68
CA ARG A 298 40.81 56.45 96.62
C ARG A 298 41.21 57.89 96.92
N GLU A 299 40.47 58.86 96.40
CA GLU A 299 40.72 60.28 96.64
C GLU A 299 40.45 60.70 98.09
N LYS A 300 39.44 60.10 98.75
CA LYS A 300 39.25 60.25 100.20
C LYS A 300 40.39 59.60 100.99
N GLN A 301 40.85 58.42 100.56
CA GLN A 301 41.96 57.72 101.20
C GLN A 301 43.27 58.52 101.09
N ARG A 302 43.58 59.10 99.92
CA ARG A 302 44.74 59.99 99.70
C ARG A 302 44.76 61.13 100.71
N LYS A 303 43.64 61.84 100.84
CA LYS A 303 43.49 62.96 101.79
C LYS A 303 43.63 62.55 103.25
N ILE A 304 43.16 61.35 103.62
CA ILE A 304 43.37 60.80 104.97
C ILE A 304 44.86 60.53 105.20
N THR A 305 45.58 59.92 104.25
CA THR A 305 47.03 59.73 104.33
C THR A 305 47.77 61.07 104.47
N GLU A 306 47.44 62.06 103.64
CA GLU A 306 48.01 63.42 103.72
C GLU A 306 47.81 64.06 105.11
N THR A 307 46.64 63.87 105.74
CA THR A 307 46.42 64.34 107.12
C THR A 307 47.20 63.55 108.18
N ILE A 308 47.45 62.26 107.97
CA ILE A 308 48.28 61.44 108.87
C ILE A 308 49.74 61.89 108.80
N ASP A 309 50.27 62.12 107.58
CA ASP A 309 51.63 62.63 107.37
C ASP A 309 51.82 64.01 108.06
N MET A 310 50.80 64.88 108.01
CA MET A 310 50.80 66.15 108.76
C MET A 310 50.88 65.95 110.28
N TYR A 311 50.12 65.01 110.85
CA TYR A 311 50.15 64.73 112.29
C TYR A 311 51.46 64.10 112.75
N ASP A 312 52.11 63.26 111.94
CA ASP A 312 53.43 62.70 112.25
C ASP A 312 54.53 63.78 112.25
N ILE A 313 54.44 64.77 111.35
CA ILE A 313 55.31 65.96 111.38
C ILE A 313 55.09 66.76 112.68
N GLU A 314 53.84 67.00 113.09
CA GLU A 314 53.55 67.71 114.33
C GLU A 314 54.09 66.95 115.56
N LEU A 315 53.82 65.64 115.66
CA LEU A 315 54.37 64.76 116.70
C LEU A 315 55.90 64.80 116.77
N TYR A 316 56.58 64.83 115.62
CA TYR A 316 58.04 64.96 115.57
C TYR A 316 58.52 66.30 116.17
N THR A 317 57.85 67.42 115.87
CA THR A 317 58.21 68.73 116.45
C THR A 317 57.94 68.81 117.95
N GLN A 318 56.79 68.30 118.41
CA GLN A 318 56.44 68.20 119.84
C GLN A 318 57.50 67.41 120.62
N LYS A 319 57.91 66.26 120.09
CA LYS A 319 58.93 65.38 120.68
C LYS A 319 60.30 66.05 120.82
N LYS A 320 60.69 66.89 119.85
CA LYS A 320 61.93 67.69 119.89
C LYS A 320 61.89 68.74 121.01
N LEU A 321 60.78 69.47 121.15
CA LEU A 321 60.61 70.52 122.16
C LEU A 321 60.75 69.97 123.60
N VAL A 322 60.18 68.79 123.87
CA VAL A 322 60.29 68.11 125.17
C VAL A 322 61.75 67.76 125.51
N GLY A 323 62.54 67.34 124.51
CA GLY A 323 63.97 67.04 124.68
C GLY A 323 64.81 68.26 125.08
N ASP A 324 64.47 69.45 124.60
CA ASP A 324 65.16 70.70 124.93
C ASP A 324 64.83 71.19 126.35
N LEU A 325 63.57 71.04 126.78
CA LEU A 325 63.14 71.36 128.15
C LEU A 325 63.81 70.45 129.19
N ALA A 326 63.93 69.15 128.90
CA ALA A 326 64.60 68.19 129.79
C ALA A 326 66.06 68.58 130.08
N ARG A 327 66.81 69.02 129.05
CA ARG A 327 68.22 69.45 129.18
C ARG A 327 68.37 70.67 130.10
N ARG A 328 67.48 71.66 130.01
CA ARG A 328 67.47 72.85 130.90
C ARG A 328 67.29 72.49 132.37
N ILE A 329 66.37 71.57 132.69
CA ILE A 329 66.09 71.17 134.08
C ILE A 329 67.33 70.52 134.73
N GLN A 330 68.09 69.74 133.96
CA GLN A 330 69.27 69.03 134.45
C GLN A 330 70.39 69.99 134.87
N GLN A 331 70.58 71.10 134.14
CA GLN A 331 71.59 72.12 134.43
C GLN A 331 71.28 72.92 135.71
N ILE A 332 69.99 73.22 135.98
CA ILE A 332 69.57 73.91 137.21
C ILE A 332 69.89 73.07 138.46
N ARG A 333 69.63 71.75 138.40
CA ARG A 333 69.86 70.82 139.53
C ARG A 333 71.32 70.73 139.96
N ALA A 334 72.28 70.93 139.05
CA ALA A 334 73.70 70.95 139.38
C ALA A 334 74.05 72.15 140.28
N ASN A 335 73.62 73.36 139.91
CA ASN A 335 73.90 74.59 140.66
C ASN A 335 73.33 74.58 142.08
N THR A 336 72.17 73.94 142.29
CA THR A 336 71.57 73.79 143.63
C THR A 336 72.40 72.92 144.58
N LYS A 337 73.21 71.98 144.06
CA LYS A 337 74.03 71.07 144.89
C LYS A 337 75.18 71.82 145.58
N ASN A 338 75.84 72.73 144.87
CA ASN A 338 77.03 73.41 145.40
C ASN A 338 76.69 74.36 146.57
N LYS A 339 75.60 75.13 146.48
CA LYS A 339 75.18 76.04 147.56
C LYS A 339 74.72 75.35 148.86
N LYS A 340 74.43 74.04 148.84
CA LYS A 340 74.12 73.29 150.07
C LYS A 340 75.35 73.08 150.97
N ILE A 341 76.54 72.92 150.40
CA ILE A 341 77.77 72.59 151.16
C ILE A 341 78.23 73.80 151.99
N GLU A 342 78.06 75.01 151.47
CA GLU A 342 78.49 76.26 152.09
C GLU A 342 77.67 76.63 153.35
N ILE A 343 76.43 76.13 153.46
CA ILE A 343 75.52 76.40 154.59
C ILE A 343 75.91 75.57 155.83
N GLU A 344 76.42 74.35 155.64
CA GLU A 344 76.67 73.42 156.74
C GLU A 344 77.82 73.88 157.64
N ASN A 345 78.89 74.40 157.04
CA ASN A 345 80.06 74.93 157.74
C ASN A 345 79.76 76.13 158.66
N LYS A 346 78.60 76.79 158.51
CA LYS A 346 78.15 77.87 159.42
C LYS A 346 77.31 77.37 160.60
N ARG A 347 76.72 76.17 160.54
CA ARG A 347 75.92 75.60 161.65
C ARG A 347 76.78 75.26 162.88
N ILE A 348 77.96 74.68 162.64
CA ILE A 348 78.84 74.13 163.70
C ILE A 348 79.29 75.19 164.72
N LYS A 349 79.36 76.48 164.34
CA LYS A 349 79.71 77.57 165.27
C LYS A 349 78.52 78.08 166.11
N MET A 350 77.28 77.70 165.80
CA MET A 350 76.08 78.24 166.45
C MET A 350 75.63 77.42 167.67
N ASP A 351 75.93 76.12 167.73
CA ASP A 351 75.44 75.25 168.83
C ASP A 351 76.22 75.40 170.15
N ASN A 352 77.48 75.83 170.11
CA ASN A 352 78.26 76.04 171.34
C ASN A 352 77.72 77.20 172.22
N CYS A 353 76.99 78.16 171.66
CA CYS A 353 76.34 79.21 172.45
C CYS A 353 75.00 78.76 173.08
N LYS A 354 74.33 77.73 172.54
CA LYS A 354 73.01 77.29 173.03
C LYS A 354 73.07 76.55 174.36
N LYS A 355 74.19 75.90 174.68
CA LYS A 355 74.34 75.07 175.90
C LYS A 355 74.22 75.85 177.20
N ARG A 356 74.38 77.18 177.17
CA ARG A 356 74.44 78.07 178.33
C ARG A 356 73.14 78.85 178.60
N ILE A 357 72.03 78.44 177.97
CA ILE A 357 70.71 79.07 178.10
C ILE A 357 69.65 78.09 178.66
N ASN A 358 69.77 76.78 178.36
CA ASN A 358 68.86 75.77 178.91
C ASN A 358 69.06 75.48 180.41
N GLU A 359 70.10 76.05 181.04
CA GLU A 359 70.37 75.91 182.49
C GLU A 359 69.44 76.76 183.36
N LEU A 360 68.57 77.60 182.77
CA LEU A 360 67.65 78.51 183.48
C LEU A 360 66.16 78.36 183.07
N MET A 361 65.77 77.18 182.56
CA MET A 361 64.38 76.71 182.41
C MET A 361 64.29 75.26 182.92
N LEU A 362 64.78 74.94 184.12
CA LEU A 362 64.20 75.28 185.43
C LEU A 362 62.76 74.77 185.63
N THR A 363 62.66 73.58 186.21
CA THR A 363 61.93 73.34 187.47
C THR A 363 60.51 73.93 187.59
N LEU A 364 59.59 73.53 186.71
CA LEU A 364 58.15 73.54 187.04
C LEU A 364 57.36 72.34 186.50
N GLU A 365 58.02 71.25 186.11
CA GLU A 365 57.37 69.95 185.86
C GLU A 365 58.20 68.77 186.38
N GLU A 366 58.96 69.03 187.45
CA GLU A 366 59.47 68.00 188.36
C GLU A 366 58.48 67.76 189.51
N ILE A 367 57.39 67.04 189.23
CA ILE A 367 56.85 66.05 190.17
C ILE A 367 56.54 64.77 189.37
N GLU A 368 57.55 63.90 189.34
CA GLU A 368 57.49 62.42 189.35
C GLU A 368 56.50 61.68 188.40
N SER A 369 56.90 60.67 187.62
CA SER A 369 58.09 59.82 187.75
C SER A 369 58.53 59.11 186.46
N HIS A 370 59.85 58.86 186.41
CA HIS A 370 60.61 57.80 185.73
C HIS A 370 60.05 57.14 184.43
N LYS A 371 60.69 57.35 183.27
CA LYS A 371 62.05 56.89 182.83
C LYS A 371 62.14 55.39 182.46
N LEU A 372 62.33 55.18 181.15
CA LEU A 372 63.21 54.18 180.50
C LEU A 372 62.77 52.69 180.61
N ASN A 373 62.64 51.92 179.51
CA ASN A 373 63.63 51.59 178.46
C ASN A 373 64.81 50.79 179.08
N VAL A 374 65.18 49.59 178.61
CA VAL A 374 65.19 49.06 177.22
C VAL A 374 64.49 47.68 177.15
N ALA A 375 64.38 47.11 175.93
CA ALA A 375 64.31 45.65 175.76
C ALA A 375 65.35 44.95 176.66
N GLU A 376 65.10 43.76 177.22
CA GLU A 376 64.57 42.56 176.55
C GLU A 376 63.48 41.85 177.38
N ARG A 377 62.22 41.83 176.90
CA ARG A 377 61.18 40.99 177.55
C ARG A 377 60.10 40.42 176.63
N THR A 378 60.34 40.39 175.33
CA THR A 378 59.41 39.90 174.27
C THR A 378 59.23 38.37 174.25
N LYS A 379 59.30 37.67 175.40
CA LYS A 379 59.29 36.19 175.44
C LYS A 379 58.93 35.50 176.78
N ARG A 380 58.09 36.09 177.65
CA ARG A 380 57.68 35.39 178.91
C ARG A 380 56.43 35.84 179.70
N LEU A 381 55.48 36.58 179.12
CA LEU A 381 54.16 36.83 179.75
C LEU A 381 53.02 35.97 179.17
N GLU A 382 53.38 34.94 178.40
CA GLU A 382 52.64 33.69 178.29
C GLU A 382 52.50 33.03 179.68
N LYS A 383 51.53 33.50 180.49
CA LYS A 383 51.00 32.81 181.69
C LYS A 383 49.75 33.41 182.33
N MET A 384 49.36 34.65 182.02
CA MET A 384 48.14 35.26 182.59
C MET A 384 46.81 34.71 182.02
N ILE A 385 46.85 33.77 181.07
CA ILE A 385 45.66 33.08 180.54
C ILE A 385 45.04 32.10 181.57
N GLU A 386 45.79 31.72 182.62
CA GLU A 386 45.53 30.52 183.44
C GLU A 386 44.67 30.75 184.72
N HIS A 387 43.89 31.86 184.80
CA HIS A 387 43.07 32.13 186.00
C HIS A 387 41.61 32.56 185.77
N ASP A 388 41.29 33.32 184.71
CA ASP A 388 39.93 33.83 184.50
C ASP A 388 38.88 32.74 184.18
N GLU A 389 39.33 31.50 183.95
CA GLU A 389 38.46 30.32 183.78
C GLU A 389 37.47 30.08 184.94
N LYS A 390 37.85 30.39 186.19
CA LYS A 390 37.15 29.82 187.36
C LYS A 390 35.86 30.53 187.79
N ARG A 391 35.61 31.78 187.38
CA ARG A 391 34.42 32.56 187.82
C ARG A 391 33.18 32.46 186.93
N LYS A 392 33.24 31.71 185.83
CA LYS A 392 32.06 31.29 185.02
C LYS A 392 31.07 30.37 185.79
N SER A 393 31.50 29.79 186.91
CA SER A 393 30.92 28.59 187.53
C SER A 393 29.62 28.76 188.32
N ALA A 394 29.28 29.97 188.79
CA ALA A 394 28.18 30.19 189.74
C ALA A 394 26.93 30.87 189.14
N ILE A 395 27.05 32.13 188.73
CA ILE A 395 25.90 33.03 188.49
C ILE A 395 25.06 32.61 187.27
N ILE A 396 25.65 31.91 186.30
CA ILE A 396 24.94 31.39 185.11
C ILE A 396 23.83 30.39 185.48
N LYS A 397 23.89 29.75 186.66
CA LYS A 397 23.00 28.62 186.99
C LYS A 397 21.51 28.98 187.02
N GLU A 398 21.12 30.17 187.46
CA GLU A 398 19.70 30.49 187.71
C GLU A 398 18.95 31.06 186.50
N VAL A 399 19.65 31.74 185.58
CA VAL A 399 19.06 32.18 184.29
C VAL A 399 18.59 30.96 183.47
N ASN A 400 19.29 29.83 183.60
CA ASN A 400 18.92 28.57 182.95
C ASN A 400 17.47 28.14 183.22
N ARG A 401 16.86 28.50 184.37
CA ARG A 401 15.49 28.07 184.71
C ARG A 401 14.44 28.74 183.82
N LEU A 402 14.62 30.02 183.48
CA LEU A 402 13.76 30.74 182.55
C LEU A 402 14.12 30.41 181.09
N GLN A 403 15.41 30.24 180.79
CA GLN A 403 15.85 29.71 179.49
C GLN A 403 15.25 28.32 179.19
N ALA A 404 15.10 27.42 180.18
CA ALA A 404 14.55 26.08 179.98
C ALA A 404 13.07 26.07 179.51
N ALA A 405 12.29 27.12 179.81
CA ALA A 405 10.94 27.27 179.29
C ALA A 405 10.97 27.71 177.81
N ILE A 406 11.75 28.75 177.50
CA ILE A 406 11.93 29.29 176.15
C ILE A 406 12.54 28.23 175.22
N LEU A 407 13.56 27.50 175.68
CA LEU A 407 14.24 26.43 174.94
C LEU A 407 13.27 25.35 174.45
N ARG A 408 12.22 24.99 175.20
CA ARG A 408 11.24 23.99 174.73
C ARG A 408 10.40 24.50 173.55
N THR A 409 9.94 25.74 173.60
CA THR A 409 9.24 26.37 172.45
C THR A 409 10.17 26.62 171.28
N THR A 410 11.41 27.07 171.53
CA THR A 410 12.42 27.28 170.49
C THR A 410 12.84 25.96 169.84
N MET A 411 13.00 24.87 170.59
CA MET A 411 13.31 23.55 170.02
C MET A 411 12.20 23.07 169.09
N ARG A 412 10.92 23.22 169.45
CA ARG A 412 9.81 22.79 168.57
C ARG A 412 9.70 23.64 167.29
N VAL A 413 10.08 24.92 167.36
CA VAL A 413 10.23 25.76 166.16
C VAL A 413 11.43 25.32 165.32
N VAL A 414 12.58 25.03 165.94
CA VAL A 414 13.80 24.56 165.26
C VAL A 414 13.59 23.19 164.60
N GLU A 415 12.81 22.29 165.20
CA GLU A 415 12.40 21.01 164.59
C GLU A 415 11.62 21.23 163.28
N LEU A 416 10.56 22.03 163.31
CA LEU A 416 9.76 22.34 162.12
C LEU A 416 10.56 23.14 161.06
N GLU A 417 11.49 24.00 161.49
CA GLU A 417 12.41 24.64 160.56
C GLU A 417 13.45 23.68 159.97
N ASN A 418 13.91 22.68 160.73
CA ASN A 418 14.82 21.64 160.24
C ASN A 418 14.12 20.80 159.18
N GLU A 419 12.88 20.36 159.42
CA GLU A 419 12.04 19.65 158.45
C GLU A 419 11.78 20.49 157.19
N ARG A 420 11.46 21.79 157.36
CA ARG A 420 11.35 22.73 156.22
C ARG A 420 12.67 22.84 155.46
N ARG A 421 13.81 22.86 156.15
CA ARG A 421 15.14 22.96 155.53
C ARG A 421 15.58 21.66 154.83
N THR A 422 15.23 20.47 155.32
CA THR A 422 15.45 19.21 154.58
C THR A 422 14.58 19.13 153.34
N LEU A 423 13.27 19.39 153.44
CA LEU A 423 12.38 19.42 152.27
C LEU A 423 12.82 20.47 151.23
N GLN A 424 13.31 21.63 151.68
CA GLN A 424 13.87 22.66 150.80
C GLN A 424 15.17 22.20 150.12
N MET A 425 16.04 21.46 150.82
CA MET A 425 17.26 20.87 150.24
C MET A 425 16.94 19.75 149.23
N GLU A 426 15.98 18.87 149.51
CA GLU A 426 15.50 17.86 148.57
C GLU A 426 14.90 18.50 147.33
N THR A 427 14.04 19.52 147.51
CA THR A 427 13.47 20.31 146.41
C THR A 427 14.57 20.96 145.56
N GLN A 428 15.63 21.51 146.17
CA GLN A 428 16.80 22.03 145.45
C GLN A 428 17.62 20.92 144.77
N GLY A 429 17.67 19.71 145.34
CA GLY A 429 18.28 18.52 144.72
C GLY A 429 17.56 18.12 143.45
N GLU A 430 16.23 18.00 143.48
CA GLU A 430 15.42 17.72 142.29
C GLU A 430 15.49 18.86 141.26
N HIS A 431 15.47 20.12 141.68
CA HIS A 431 15.68 21.24 140.74
C HIS A 431 17.07 21.20 140.07
N LYS A 432 18.12 20.76 140.76
CA LYS A 432 19.45 20.54 140.16
C LYS A 432 19.46 19.36 139.19
N LYS A 433 18.75 18.26 139.49
CA LYS A 433 18.54 17.14 138.55
C LYS A 433 17.77 17.57 137.31
N VAL A 434 16.67 18.32 137.47
CA VAL A 434 15.89 18.90 136.35
C VAL A 434 16.74 19.87 135.53
N GLY A 435 17.58 20.69 136.17
CA GLY A 435 18.57 21.53 135.50
C GLY A 435 19.55 20.71 134.66
N LEU A 436 20.15 19.66 135.23
CA LEU A 436 21.06 18.76 134.53
C LEU A 436 20.37 18.10 133.32
N LEU A 437 19.18 17.52 133.53
CA LEU A 437 18.36 16.91 132.47
C LEU A 437 18.00 17.90 131.37
N ASN A 438 17.70 19.16 131.69
CA ASN A 438 17.48 20.21 130.69
C ASN A 438 18.76 20.56 129.91
N THR A 439 19.95 20.55 130.54
CA THR A 439 21.21 20.75 129.79
C THR A 439 21.55 19.54 128.91
N LEU A 440 21.17 18.32 129.30
CA LEU A 440 21.30 17.13 128.46
C LEU A 440 20.30 17.18 127.30
N LEU A 441 19.04 17.53 127.54
CA LEU A 441 18.03 17.75 126.50
C LEU A 441 18.43 18.86 125.52
N ALA A 442 19.09 19.93 125.99
CA ALA A 442 19.62 20.98 125.13
C ALA A 442 20.81 20.49 124.26
N LYS A 443 21.70 19.66 124.82
CA LYS A 443 22.77 18.99 124.07
C LYS A 443 22.21 18.04 123.02
N GLU A 444 21.27 17.17 123.38
CA GLU A 444 20.60 16.25 122.44
C GLU A 444 19.82 17.01 121.34
N LYS A 445 19.13 18.11 121.67
CA LYS A 445 18.48 18.96 120.67
C LYS A 445 19.48 19.64 119.73
N LYS A 446 20.63 20.10 120.23
CA LYS A 446 21.71 20.67 119.40
C LYS A 446 22.32 19.60 118.49
N LEU A 447 22.62 18.43 119.05
CA LEU A 447 23.21 17.30 118.33
C LEU A 447 22.22 16.73 117.29
N LEU A 448 20.91 16.70 117.57
CA LEU A 448 19.86 16.39 116.60
C LEU A 448 19.78 17.46 115.48
N GLY A 449 19.99 18.73 115.81
CA GLY A 449 20.10 19.82 114.83
C GLY A 449 21.30 19.62 113.90
N GLU A 450 22.49 19.47 114.47
CA GLU A 450 23.74 19.15 113.75
C GLU A 450 23.60 17.88 112.90
N LYS A 451 22.95 16.84 113.43
CA LYS A 451 22.69 15.60 112.68
C LYS A 451 21.75 15.83 111.51
N LYS A 452 20.64 16.57 111.68
CA LYS A 452 19.74 16.95 110.57
C LYS A 452 20.47 17.79 109.51
N GLU A 453 21.32 18.72 109.93
CA GLU A 453 22.12 19.55 109.02
C GLU A 453 23.14 18.72 108.23
N THR A 454 23.83 17.76 108.89
CA THR A 454 24.66 16.78 108.18
C THR A 454 23.85 15.84 107.29
N LEU A 455 22.60 15.51 107.65
CA LEU A 455 21.72 14.65 106.86
C LEU A 455 21.27 15.38 105.59
N TYR A 456 20.80 16.64 105.69
CA TYR A 456 20.54 17.48 104.51
C TYR A 456 21.78 17.71 103.64
N HIS A 457 22.96 17.85 104.24
CA HIS A 457 24.19 17.97 103.46
C HIS A 457 24.57 16.65 102.78
N VAL A 458 24.32 15.50 103.41
CA VAL A 458 24.47 14.18 102.79
C VAL A 458 23.44 13.97 101.69
N ASP A 459 22.16 14.32 101.89
CA ASP A 459 21.09 14.22 100.88
C ASP A 459 21.36 15.11 99.66
N PHE A 460 21.82 16.35 99.87
CA PHE A 460 22.22 17.24 98.78
C PHE A 460 23.42 16.68 98.01
N ASN A 461 24.41 16.11 98.71
CA ASN A 461 25.53 15.44 98.05
C ASN A 461 25.11 14.10 97.40
N LEU A 462 24.09 13.42 97.93
CA LEU A 462 23.50 12.21 97.37
C LEU A 462 22.81 12.55 96.05
N GLN A 463 21.89 13.52 96.02
CA GLN A 463 21.27 14.03 94.78
C GLN A 463 22.32 14.49 93.76
N LYS A 464 23.34 15.23 94.21
CA LYS A 464 24.46 15.68 93.35
C LYS A 464 25.31 14.52 92.81
N CYS A 465 25.39 13.41 93.54
CA CYS A 465 25.99 12.16 93.09
C CYS A 465 25.04 11.37 92.19
N GLU A 466 23.75 11.29 92.48
CA GLU A 466 22.72 10.64 91.67
C GLU A 466 22.60 11.29 90.29
N MET A 467 22.49 12.62 90.21
CA MET A 467 22.52 13.35 88.93
C MET A 467 23.81 13.09 88.14
N LYS A 468 24.97 12.98 88.81
CA LYS A 468 26.23 12.59 88.14
C LYS A 468 26.19 11.13 87.70
N LEU A 469 25.56 10.26 88.47
CA LEU A 469 25.54 8.81 88.28
C LEU A 469 24.49 8.41 87.23
N GLU A 470 23.41 9.16 87.06
CA GLU A 470 22.48 9.06 85.92
C GLU A 470 23.11 9.57 84.62
N ARG A 471 23.91 10.64 84.67
CA ARG A 471 24.76 11.08 83.55
C ARG A 471 25.81 10.04 83.17
N ILE A 472 26.49 9.45 84.15
CA ILE A 472 27.51 8.41 83.92
C ILE A 472 26.88 7.07 83.50
N ARG A 473 25.67 6.73 83.97
CA ARG A 473 24.87 5.60 83.44
C ARG A 473 24.25 5.88 82.06
N GLY A 474 24.27 7.13 81.60
CA GLY A 474 23.71 7.52 80.30
C GLY A 474 22.18 7.45 80.23
N TYR A 475 21.49 7.82 81.31
CA TYR A 475 20.03 8.06 81.34
C TYR A 475 19.68 9.51 80.97
N ASP A 476 20.56 10.47 81.29
CA ASP A 476 20.65 11.77 80.59
C ASP A 476 21.17 11.51 79.16
N ARG A 477 20.31 10.94 78.29
CA ARG A 477 20.42 11.10 76.84
C ARG A 477 19.48 12.23 76.45
N ASP A 478 19.93 13.15 75.62
CA ASP A 478 19.02 14.15 75.05
C ASP A 478 17.81 13.45 74.43
N LYS A 479 16.59 13.85 74.85
CA LYS A 479 15.36 13.38 74.21
C LYS A 479 15.43 13.55 72.70
N SER A 480 15.97 14.68 72.26
CA SER A 480 16.25 14.97 70.85
C SER A 480 17.15 13.95 70.17
N GLU A 481 18.16 13.37 70.84
CA GLU A 481 19.01 12.31 70.28
C GLU A 481 18.29 10.95 70.19
N ILE A 482 17.39 10.65 71.14
CA ILE A 482 16.53 9.46 71.06
C ILE A 482 15.49 9.64 69.94
N GLU A 483 14.82 10.80 69.88
CA GLU A 483 13.81 11.15 68.89
C GLU A 483 14.42 11.19 67.47
N LYS A 484 15.60 11.78 67.28
CA LYS A 484 16.35 11.71 66.00
C LYS A 484 16.68 10.27 65.60
N LYS A 485 17.09 9.42 66.54
CA LYS A 485 17.39 8.01 66.25
C LYS A 485 16.14 7.19 65.98
N GLN A 486 15.03 7.48 66.66
CA GLN A 486 13.73 6.86 66.41
C GLN A 486 13.17 7.26 65.05
N ALA A 487 13.15 8.56 64.73
CA ALA A 487 12.78 9.06 63.40
C ALA A 487 13.68 8.47 62.30
N ARG A 488 15.00 8.33 62.55
CA ARG A 488 15.92 7.69 61.61
C ARG A 488 15.70 6.18 61.47
N ILE A 489 15.28 5.49 62.53
CA ILE A 489 14.84 4.09 62.47
C ILE A 489 13.55 3.98 61.65
N GLU A 490 12.62 4.92 61.79
CA GLU A 490 11.36 4.96 61.03
C GLU A 490 11.59 5.27 59.54
N GLU A 491 12.46 6.24 59.20
CA GLU A 491 12.95 6.45 57.82
C GLU A 491 13.61 5.18 57.26
N LEU A 492 14.50 4.54 58.02
CA LEU A 492 15.16 3.31 57.56
C LEU A 492 14.16 2.16 57.41
N GLN A 493 13.07 2.14 58.18
CA GLN A 493 11.96 1.19 58.01
C GLN A 493 11.06 1.51 56.82
N THR A 494 10.77 2.79 56.50
CA THR A 494 10.02 3.14 55.28
C THR A 494 10.85 2.81 54.04
N VAL A 495 12.12 3.20 54.01
CA VAL A 495 13.06 2.84 52.93
C VAL A 495 13.20 1.32 52.81
N LEU A 496 13.25 0.56 53.91
CA LEU A 496 13.27 -0.91 53.86
C LEU A 496 11.97 -1.49 53.28
N LYS A 497 10.80 -0.95 53.66
CA LYS A 497 9.49 -1.34 53.10
C LYS A 497 9.40 -1.02 51.61
N GLU A 498 9.90 0.13 51.18
CA GLU A 498 9.97 0.53 49.77
C GLU A 498 10.92 -0.37 48.97
N LYS A 499 12.15 -0.60 49.45
CA LYS A 499 13.11 -1.48 48.76
C LYS A 499 12.62 -2.93 48.68
N THR A 500 11.97 -3.45 49.73
CA THR A 500 11.34 -4.78 49.68
C THR A 500 10.09 -4.80 48.79
N ALA A 501 9.34 -3.72 48.65
CA ALA A 501 8.27 -3.59 47.67
C ALA A 501 8.82 -3.58 46.22
N THR A 502 9.87 -2.80 45.94
CA THR A 502 10.52 -2.81 44.61
C THR A 502 11.16 -4.17 44.29
N SER A 503 11.73 -4.85 45.28
CA SER A 503 12.28 -6.20 45.12
C SER A 503 11.17 -7.21 44.78
N LYS A 504 10.02 -7.17 45.46
CA LYS A 504 8.85 -8.00 45.12
C LYS A 504 8.29 -7.69 43.73
N LEU A 505 8.26 -6.41 43.32
CA LEU A 505 7.83 -6.02 41.98
C LEU A 505 8.77 -6.58 40.90
N LEU A 506 10.09 -6.46 41.09
CA LEU A 506 11.10 -7.02 40.20
C LEU A 506 11.01 -8.56 40.16
N GLN A 507 10.83 -9.22 41.31
CA GLN A 507 10.64 -10.68 41.36
C GLN A 507 9.40 -11.13 40.57
N ASN A 508 8.28 -10.41 40.68
CA ASN A 508 7.07 -10.69 39.90
C ASN A 508 7.28 -10.45 38.40
N GLN A 509 8.05 -9.41 38.03
CA GLN A 509 8.42 -9.16 36.63
C GLN A 509 9.31 -10.27 36.07
N ILE A 510 10.29 -10.76 36.84
CA ILE A 510 11.14 -11.90 36.47
C ILE A 510 10.28 -13.15 36.25
N VAL A 511 9.40 -13.50 37.18
CA VAL A 511 8.51 -14.67 37.04
C VAL A 511 7.56 -14.54 35.84
N SER A 512 7.10 -13.33 35.50
CA SER A 512 6.34 -13.06 34.28
C SER A 512 7.19 -13.29 33.02
N LEU A 513 8.41 -12.75 32.98
CA LEU A 513 9.35 -12.94 31.85
C LEU A 513 9.73 -14.42 31.68
N GLU A 514 9.95 -15.16 32.77
CA GLU A 514 10.17 -16.61 32.74
C GLU A 514 8.94 -17.37 32.20
N HIS A 515 7.72 -16.92 32.50
CA HIS A 515 6.50 -17.51 31.96
C HIS A 515 6.38 -17.22 30.45
N ASP A 516 6.60 -15.97 30.03
CA ASP A 516 6.57 -15.60 28.61
C ASP A 516 7.69 -16.27 27.81
N MET A 517 8.90 -16.43 28.37
CA MET A 517 9.97 -17.22 27.77
C MET A 517 9.59 -18.69 27.59
N ARG A 518 9.02 -19.34 28.61
CA ARG A 518 8.51 -20.72 28.50
C ARG A 518 7.40 -20.84 27.47
N LYS A 519 6.51 -19.85 27.40
CA LYS A 519 5.42 -19.80 26.42
C LYS A 519 5.94 -19.66 24.99
N VAL A 520 6.90 -18.77 24.74
CA VAL A 520 7.57 -18.61 23.44
C VAL A 520 8.34 -19.88 23.07
N SER A 521 9.05 -20.50 24.03
CA SER A 521 9.78 -21.75 23.79
C SER A 521 8.84 -22.92 23.44
N ASN A 522 7.69 -23.03 24.10
CA ASN A 522 6.66 -24.03 23.76
C ASN A 522 6.03 -23.75 22.39
N SER A 523 5.74 -22.49 22.06
CA SER A 523 5.26 -22.10 20.73
C SER A 523 6.27 -22.49 19.64
N LEU A 524 7.55 -22.14 19.82
CA LEU A 524 8.63 -22.49 18.90
C LEU A 524 8.78 -24.01 18.73
N SER A 525 8.61 -24.80 19.80
CA SER A 525 8.57 -26.27 19.69
C SER A 525 7.39 -26.74 18.84
N SER A 526 6.18 -26.22 19.07
CA SER A 526 5.00 -26.61 18.28
C SER A 526 5.07 -26.17 16.82
N GLU A 527 5.70 -25.04 16.53
CA GLU A 527 5.98 -24.57 15.17
C GLU A 527 7.05 -25.43 14.49
N ASN A 528 8.06 -25.92 15.22
CA ASN A 528 9.05 -26.86 14.71
C ASN A 528 8.44 -28.24 14.41
N ASP A 529 7.59 -28.77 15.29
CA ASP A 529 6.87 -30.03 15.06
C ASP A 529 6.00 -29.94 13.79
N GLU A 530 5.31 -28.82 13.59
CA GLU A 530 4.50 -28.59 12.40
C GLU A 530 5.35 -28.40 11.14
N LEU A 531 6.50 -27.74 11.24
CA LEU A 531 7.51 -27.67 10.17
C LEU A 531 8.00 -29.07 9.76
N GLU A 532 8.16 -29.98 10.72
CA GLU A 532 8.57 -31.36 10.45
C GLU A 532 7.44 -32.18 9.80
N ARG A 533 6.20 -32.05 10.28
CA ARG A 533 5.01 -32.60 9.58
C ARG A 533 4.88 -32.10 8.14
N LEU A 534 5.10 -30.80 7.92
CA LEU A 534 5.05 -30.20 6.59
C LEU A 534 6.22 -30.65 5.68
N ARG A 535 7.41 -30.90 6.24
CA ARG A 535 8.54 -31.52 5.51
C ARG A 535 8.20 -32.94 5.06
N SER A 536 7.66 -33.78 5.94
CA SER A 536 7.22 -35.13 5.61
C SER A 536 6.12 -35.13 4.55
N LYS A 537 5.06 -34.32 4.75
CA LYS A 537 3.96 -34.18 3.78
C LYS A 537 4.44 -33.66 2.41
N LYS A 538 5.44 -32.78 2.37
CA LYS A 538 6.09 -32.37 1.12
C LYS A 538 6.79 -33.55 0.44
N GLN A 539 7.49 -34.39 1.20
CA GLN A 539 8.18 -35.57 0.67
C GLN A 539 7.18 -36.59 0.11
N ASP A 540 6.07 -36.85 0.82
CA ASP A 540 4.98 -37.73 0.35
C ASP A 540 4.37 -37.23 -0.96
N LEU A 541 4.12 -35.91 -1.07
CA LEU A 541 3.61 -35.29 -2.30
C LEU A 541 4.62 -35.38 -3.46
N LEU A 542 5.91 -35.21 -3.21
CA LEU A 542 6.96 -35.40 -4.23
C LEU A 542 7.02 -36.86 -4.73
N LEU A 543 6.89 -37.84 -3.83
CA LEU A 543 6.82 -39.26 -4.20
C LEU A 543 5.54 -39.59 -4.99
N LEU A 544 4.41 -38.97 -4.64
CA LEU A 544 3.15 -39.14 -5.37
C LEU A 544 3.21 -38.50 -6.78
N LEU A 545 3.89 -37.36 -6.93
CA LEU A 545 4.15 -36.70 -8.21
C LEU A 545 5.09 -37.53 -9.10
N ASP A 546 6.24 -37.99 -8.59
CA ASP A 546 7.17 -38.88 -9.31
C ASP A 546 6.48 -40.18 -9.76
N GLY A 547 5.68 -40.80 -8.88
CA GLY A 547 4.84 -41.95 -9.22
C GLY A 547 3.76 -41.61 -10.26
N GLY A 548 3.27 -40.37 -10.29
CA GLY A 548 2.35 -39.83 -11.29
C GLY A 548 3.01 -39.67 -12.67
N GLU A 549 4.16 -38.99 -12.72
CA GLU A 549 4.95 -38.79 -13.94
C GLU A 549 5.38 -40.12 -14.58
N LYS A 550 5.82 -41.08 -13.76
CA LYS A 550 6.16 -42.45 -14.23
C LYS A 550 4.95 -43.15 -14.85
N ARG A 551 3.76 -43.07 -14.24
CA ARG A 551 2.52 -43.62 -14.82
C ARG A 551 2.11 -42.89 -16.10
N LEU A 552 2.23 -41.56 -16.14
CA LEU A 552 1.94 -40.75 -17.32
C LEU A 552 2.84 -41.12 -18.50
N LYS A 553 4.15 -41.26 -18.27
CA LYS A 553 5.12 -41.63 -19.30
C LYS A 553 4.88 -43.03 -19.88
N ILE A 554 4.47 -43.98 -19.04
CA ILE A 554 4.02 -45.32 -19.49
C ILE A 554 2.72 -45.23 -20.31
N ALA A 555 1.78 -44.35 -19.93
CA ALA A 555 0.54 -44.15 -20.69
C ALA A 555 0.78 -43.45 -22.04
N GLN A 556 1.70 -42.50 -22.11
CA GLN A 556 2.14 -41.83 -23.35
C GLN A 556 2.75 -42.84 -24.33
N SER A 557 3.76 -43.60 -23.89
CA SER A 557 4.39 -44.67 -24.69
C SER A 557 3.37 -45.68 -25.22
N ARG A 558 2.40 -46.11 -24.42
CA ARG A 558 1.30 -47.00 -24.87
C ARG A 558 0.33 -46.34 -25.86
N SER A 559 0.17 -45.02 -25.80
CA SER A 559 -0.63 -44.27 -26.77
C SER A 559 0.09 -44.14 -28.10
N GLU A 560 1.41 -43.91 -28.07
CA GLU A 560 2.28 -43.88 -29.24
C GLU A 560 2.32 -45.25 -29.94
N GLU A 561 2.50 -46.34 -29.17
CA GLU A 561 2.38 -47.73 -29.65
C GLU A 561 1.06 -47.96 -30.40
N ARG A 562 -0.09 -47.63 -29.79
CA ARG A 562 -1.40 -47.78 -30.43
C ARG A 562 -1.60 -46.88 -31.65
N GLN A 563 -1.02 -45.69 -31.68
CA GLN A 563 -1.09 -44.81 -32.85
C GLN A 563 -0.29 -45.39 -34.04
N VAL A 564 0.81 -46.09 -33.77
CA VAL A 564 1.56 -46.87 -34.77
C VAL A 564 0.75 -48.09 -35.23
N GLU A 565 0.14 -48.85 -34.31
CA GLU A 565 -0.76 -49.97 -34.65
C GLU A 565 -1.92 -49.51 -35.54
N GLU A 566 -2.59 -48.40 -35.18
CA GLU A 566 -3.68 -47.84 -35.98
C GLU A 566 -3.19 -47.41 -37.37
N SER A 567 -2.02 -46.79 -37.46
CA SER A 567 -1.42 -46.39 -38.74
C SER A 567 -1.11 -47.59 -39.64
N ILE A 568 -0.64 -48.70 -39.06
CA ILE A 568 -0.43 -49.98 -39.77
C ILE A 568 -1.77 -50.57 -40.22
N MET A 569 -2.82 -50.50 -39.41
CA MET A 569 -4.15 -50.99 -39.77
C MET A 569 -4.82 -50.14 -40.85
N ARG A 570 -4.70 -48.81 -40.81
CA ARG A 570 -5.13 -47.90 -41.90
C ARG A 570 -4.41 -48.23 -43.21
N LEU A 571 -3.10 -48.46 -43.18
CA LEU A 571 -2.33 -48.87 -44.36
C LEU A 571 -2.81 -50.21 -44.96
N ARG A 572 -3.16 -51.19 -44.10
CA ARG A 572 -3.75 -52.46 -44.52
C ARG A 572 -5.13 -52.28 -45.15
N VAL A 573 -6.00 -51.44 -44.56
CA VAL A 573 -7.31 -51.08 -45.14
C VAL A 573 -7.12 -50.48 -46.53
N SER A 574 -6.26 -49.46 -46.68
CA SER A 574 -6.02 -48.85 -48.00
C SER A 574 -5.20 -49.71 -48.97
N GLN A 575 -4.65 -50.85 -48.56
CA GLN A 575 -4.21 -51.90 -49.47
C GLN A 575 -5.39 -52.76 -49.96
N LEU A 576 -6.29 -53.15 -49.07
CA LEU A 576 -7.51 -53.90 -49.41
C LEU A 576 -8.48 -53.08 -50.27
N GLU A 577 -8.64 -51.78 -50.03
CA GLU A 577 -9.43 -50.87 -50.86
C GLU A 577 -8.90 -50.83 -52.30
N ARG A 578 -7.58 -50.68 -52.50
CA ARG A 578 -6.95 -50.74 -53.82
C ARG A 578 -7.08 -52.11 -54.48
N MET A 579 -7.00 -53.20 -53.72
CA MET A 579 -7.25 -54.54 -54.25
C MET A 579 -8.69 -54.71 -54.72
N THR A 580 -9.67 -54.18 -53.96
CA THR A 580 -11.09 -54.19 -54.33
C THR A 580 -11.37 -53.34 -55.56
N SER A 581 -10.78 -52.14 -55.67
CA SER A 581 -10.87 -51.31 -56.90
C SER A 581 -10.34 -52.08 -58.10
N ASN A 582 -9.12 -52.62 -58.01
CA ASN A 582 -8.50 -53.42 -59.08
C ASN A 582 -9.30 -54.68 -59.49
N VAL A 583 -10.24 -55.15 -58.65
CA VAL A 583 -11.19 -56.21 -59.00
C VAL A 583 -12.44 -55.62 -59.65
N SER A 584 -12.99 -54.53 -59.12
CA SER A 584 -14.10 -53.76 -59.71
C SER A 584 -13.79 -53.31 -61.14
N ASP A 585 -12.59 -52.77 -61.37
CA ASP A 585 -12.14 -52.29 -62.69
C ASP A 585 -12.08 -53.44 -63.72
N LYS A 586 -11.62 -54.63 -63.29
CA LYS A 586 -11.63 -55.85 -64.13
C LYS A 586 -13.02 -56.38 -64.41
N VAL A 587 -13.93 -56.32 -63.44
CA VAL A 587 -15.34 -56.70 -63.62
C VAL A 587 -16.03 -55.74 -64.60
N TYR A 588 -15.74 -54.44 -64.49
CA TYR A 588 -16.22 -53.42 -65.43
C TYR A 588 -15.72 -53.64 -66.86
N ASP A 589 -14.42 -53.90 -67.05
CA ASP A 589 -13.88 -54.23 -68.37
C ASP A 589 -14.49 -55.52 -68.95
N LEU A 590 -14.66 -56.57 -68.13
CA LEU A 590 -15.32 -57.82 -68.56
C LEU A 590 -16.78 -57.60 -68.99
N GLU A 591 -17.55 -56.81 -68.25
CA GLU A 591 -18.94 -56.48 -68.62
C GLU A 591 -19.01 -55.61 -69.88
N LYS A 592 -18.07 -54.67 -70.05
CA LYS A 592 -17.90 -53.89 -71.27
C LYS A 592 -17.57 -54.77 -72.49
N TYR A 593 -16.68 -55.77 -72.34
CA TYR A 593 -16.43 -56.76 -73.40
C TYR A 593 -17.67 -57.62 -73.67
N ARG A 594 -18.40 -58.04 -72.65
CA ARG A 594 -19.66 -58.81 -72.79
C ARG A 594 -20.70 -58.04 -73.61
N LEU A 595 -20.92 -56.77 -73.28
CA LEU A 595 -21.83 -55.88 -74.00
C LEU A 595 -21.40 -55.63 -75.46
N HIS A 596 -20.10 -55.46 -75.71
CA HIS A 596 -19.59 -55.26 -77.06
C HIS A 596 -19.76 -56.52 -77.94
N LEU A 597 -19.51 -57.71 -77.38
CA LEU A 597 -19.79 -58.99 -78.06
C LEU A 597 -21.30 -59.18 -78.31
N GLU A 598 -22.15 -58.83 -77.35
CA GLU A 598 -23.60 -58.92 -77.49
C GLU A 598 -24.12 -57.97 -78.60
N ALA A 599 -23.55 -56.77 -78.72
CA ALA A 599 -23.85 -55.84 -79.81
C ALA A 599 -23.42 -56.40 -81.17
N ALA A 600 -22.18 -56.87 -81.32
CA ALA A 600 -21.68 -57.45 -82.57
C ALA A 600 -22.48 -58.69 -83.01
N LEU A 601 -22.94 -59.52 -82.06
CA LEU A 601 -23.83 -60.65 -82.35
C LEU A 601 -25.21 -60.20 -82.83
N LYS A 602 -25.77 -59.12 -82.27
CA LYS A 602 -27.05 -58.53 -82.71
C LYS A 602 -26.94 -57.89 -84.10
N GLU A 603 -25.86 -57.17 -84.38
CA GLU A 603 -25.58 -56.62 -85.72
C GLU A 603 -25.45 -57.74 -86.76
N ARG A 604 -24.67 -58.79 -86.47
CA ARG A 604 -24.51 -59.92 -87.40
C ARG A 604 -25.81 -60.72 -87.60
N ALA A 605 -26.66 -60.81 -86.58
CA ALA A 605 -27.99 -61.41 -86.71
C ALA A 605 -28.92 -60.56 -87.60
N ALA A 606 -28.89 -59.23 -87.47
CA ALA A 606 -29.65 -58.31 -88.32
C ALA A 606 -29.14 -58.33 -89.77
N GLU A 607 -27.83 -58.40 -89.99
CA GLU A 607 -27.23 -58.55 -91.32
C GLU A 607 -27.67 -59.86 -92.00
N ILE A 608 -27.65 -60.99 -91.28
CA ILE A 608 -28.14 -62.28 -91.78
C ILE A 608 -29.65 -62.24 -92.06
N ALA A 609 -30.44 -61.50 -91.27
CA ALA A 609 -31.87 -61.29 -91.54
C ALA A 609 -32.08 -60.49 -92.82
N ALA A 610 -31.36 -59.38 -93.01
CA ALA A 610 -31.40 -58.57 -94.22
C ALA A 610 -30.95 -59.34 -95.47
N GLN A 611 -29.91 -60.19 -95.36
CA GLN A 611 -29.49 -61.09 -96.45
C GLN A 611 -30.56 -62.12 -96.80
N LYS A 612 -31.24 -62.71 -95.80
CA LYS A 612 -32.37 -63.62 -96.03
C LYS A 612 -33.56 -62.90 -96.69
N GLU A 613 -33.86 -61.68 -96.29
CA GLU A 613 -34.92 -60.89 -96.91
C GLU A 613 -34.56 -60.49 -98.34
N ALA A 614 -33.33 -60.06 -98.61
CA ALA A 614 -32.83 -59.77 -99.95
C ALA A 614 -32.93 -61.00 -100.87
N LEU A 615 -32.60 -62.21 -100.39
CA LEU A 615 -32.81 -63.46 -101.13
C LEU A 615 -34.30 -63.77 -101.34
N ALA A 616 -35.17 -63.47 -100.38
CA ALA A 616 -36.62 -63.59 -100.53
C ALA A 616 -37.24 -62.53 -101.46
N VAL A 617 -36.59 -61.36 -101.63
CA VAL A 617 -36.91 -60.36 -102.65
C VAL A 617 -36.41 -60.83 -104.02
N GLN A 618 -35.18 -61.31 -104.15
CA GLN A 618 -34.66 -61.90 -105.41
C GLN A 618 -35.52 -63.07 -105.88
N LYS A 619 -35.97 -63.96 -104.98
CA LYS A 619 -36.90 -65.04 -105.32
C LYS A 619 -38.26 -64.52 -105.83
N ARG A 620 -38.76 -63.41 -105.26
CA ARG A 620 -39.98 -62.74 -105.74
C ARG A 620 -39.75 -62.12 -107.12
N ILE A 621 -38.66 -61.38 -107.32
CA ILE A 621 -38.27 -60.77 -108.59
C ILE A 621 -38.12 -61.84 -109.68
N ALA A 622 -37.34 -62.91 -109.45
CA ALA A 622 -37.22 -64.00 -110.42
C ALA A 622 -38.58 -64.67 -110.75
N SER A 623 -39.52 -64.69 -109.80
CA SER A 623 -40.88 -65.18 -110.05
C SER A 623 -41.75 -64.20 -110.84
N SER A 624 -41.59 -62.89 -110.64
CA SER A 624 -42.27 -61.85 -111.43
C SER A 624 -41.67 -61.76 -112.82
N GLU A 625 -40.34 -61.78 -112.97
CA GLU A 625 -39.62 -61.92 -114.25
C GLU A 625 -40.08 -63.17 -115.02
N CYS A 626 -40.24 -64.32 -114.36
CA CYS A 626 -40.82 -65.51 -115.00
C CYS A 626 -42.27 -65.29 -115.46
N SER A 627 -43.04 -64.43 -114.78
CA SER A 627 -44.40 -64.06 -115.20
C SER A 627 -44.41 -63.02 -116.32
N GLU A 628 -43.51 -62.04 -116.26
CA GLU A 628 -43.28 -61.00 -117.26
C GLU A 628 -42.73 -61.59 -118.55
N LEU A 629 -41.86 -62.61 -118.49
CA LEU A 629 -41.42 -63.36 -119.67
C LEU A 629 -42.58 -64.16 -120.30
N ARG A 630 -43.51 -64.69 -119.50
CA ARG A 630 -44.75 -65.31 -120.03
C ARG A 630 -45.66 -64.26 -120.69
N VAL A 631 -45.84 -63.10 -120.05
CA VAL A 631 -46.57 -61.96 -120.63
C VAL A 631 -45.89 -61.49 -121.92
N ALA A 632 -44.58 -61.25 -121.90
CA ALA A 632 -43.77 -60.84 -123.04
C ALA A 632 -43.75 -61.88 -124.17
N ILE A 633 -43.93 -63.18 -123.89
CA ILE A 633 -44.15 -64.19 -124.96
C ILE A 633 -45.55 -64.01 -125.59
N THR A 634 -46.60 -63.72 -124.80
CA THR A 634 -47.92 -63.38 -125.34
C THR A 634 -47.94 -62.02 -126.05
N GLU A 635 -47.15 -61.06 -125.58
CA GLU A 635 -46.98 -59.75 -126.23
C GLU A 635 -46.07 -59.84 -127.46
N ARG A 636 -45.07 -60.71 -127.53
CA ARG A 636 -44.34 -60.97 -128.78
C ARG A 636 -45.28 -61.60 -129.81
N LYS A 637 -46.18 -62.51 -129.38
CA LYS A 637 -47.26 -63.06 -130.23
C LYS A 637 -48.32 -62.03 -130.63
N SER A 638 -48.58 -60.97 -129.85
CA SER A 638 -49.46 -59.86 -130.26
C SER A 638 -48.71 -58.81 -131.09
N ARG A 639 -47.43 -58.57 -130.79
CA ARG A 639 -46.56 -57.60 -131.46
C ARG A 639 -46.15 -58.04 -132.85
N ILE A 640 -46.09 -59.35 -133.13
CA ILE A 640 -46.02 -59.85 -134.51
C ILE A 640 -47.25 -59.37 -135.30
N ARG A 641 -48.47 -59.52 -134.76
CA ARG A 641 -49.71 -59.01 -135.39
C ARG A 641 -49.73 -57.48 -135.48
N GLN A 642 -49.23 -56.77 -134.47
CA GLN A 642 -49.12 -55.30 -134.50
C GLN A 642 -48.00 -54.80 -135.43
N LEU A 643 -46.98 -55.60 -135.75
CA LEU A 643 -45.92 -55.22 -136.70
C LEU A 643 -46.35 -55.47 -138.14
N GLN A 644 -47.19 -56.48 -138.39
CA GLN A 644 -48.00 -56.53 -139.61
C GLN A 644 -48.81 -55.22 -139.70
N ALA A 645 -49.67 -54.94 -138.71
CA ALA A 645 -50.49 -53.71 -138.66
C ALA A 645 -49.74 -52.38 -138.39
N ARG A 646 -48.39 -52.36 -138.37
CA ARG A 646 -47.57 -51.13 -138.30
C ARG A 646 -46.65 -50.96 -139.50
N TYR A 647 -46.36 -52.00 -140.26
CA TYR A 647 -45.93 -51.81 -141.65
C TYR A 647 -47.01 -51.01 -142.40
N ASP A 648 -48.28 -51.38 -142.18
CA ASP A 648 -49.48 -50.72 -142.71
C ASP A 648 -49.73 -49.29 -142.19
N GLY A 649 -48.93 -48.77 -141.24
CA GLY A 649 -49.18 -47.49 -140.57
C GLY A 649 -47.96 -46.60 -140.30
N GLY A 650 -46.73 -47.09 -140.50
CA GLY A 650 -45.49 -46.34 -140.26
C GLY A 650 -45.23 -45.19 -141.23
N VAL A 651 -46.02 -45.09 -142.31
CA VAL A 651 -45.90 -44.11 -143.40
C VAL A 651 -46.39 -42.70 -142.99
N ALA A 652 -47.02 -42.55 -141.82
CA ALA A 652 -47.82 -41.36 -141.48
C ALA A 652 -47.06 -40.09 -141.08
N THR A 653 -46.54 -39.98 -139.85
CA THR A 653 -46.29 -38.66 -139.22
C THR A 653 -45.21 -38.63 -138.13
N LEU A 654 -44.26 -37.69 -138.21
CA LEU A 654 -43.53 -37.12 -137.06
C LEU A 654 -42.94 -35.74 -137.42
N GLY A 655 -42.90 -34.81 -136.46
CA GLY A 655 -42.41 -33.42 -136.62
C GLY A 655 -42.23 -32.74 -135.26
N ALA A 656 -41.49 -31.62 -135.20
CA ALA A 656 -40.94 -31.05 -133.96
C ALA A 656 -41.22 -29.53 -133.77
N THR A 657 -40.78 -29.00 -132.63
CA THR A 657 -40.99 -27.61 -132.18
C THR A 657 -40.13 -26.58 -132.92
N PRO A 658 -40.57 -25.31 -133.04
CA PRO A 658 -39.77 -24.22 -133.61
C PRO A 658 -38.63 -23.80 -132.66
N ASP A 659 -37.39 -24.11 -133.05
CA ASP A 659 -36.08 -23.70 -132.49
C ASP A 659 -35.91 -23.77 -130.96
N GLY A 660 -35.41 -24.93 -130.49
CA GLY A 660 -35.20 -25.20 -129.07
C GLY A 660 -33.89 -24.68 -128.45
N ALA A 661 -33.91 -24.59 -127.11
CA ALA A 661 -32.82 -24.33 -126.15
C ALA A 661 -32.55 -22.84 -125.76
N PRO A 662 -31.96 -22.56 -124.57
CA PRO A 662 -32.24 -21.33 -123.78
C PRO A 662 -31.00 -20.46 -123.42
N MET A 663 -31.13 -19.34 -122.67
CA MET A 663 -30.21 -18.91 -121.58
C MET A 663 -30.71 -17.70 -120.70
N SER A 664 -29.81 -16.83 -120.18
CA SER A 664 -29.87 -16.16 -118.85
C SER A 664 -29.39 -14.67 -118.82
N THR A 665 -29.10 -14.11 -117.62
CA THR A 665 -28.13 -13.00 -117.30
C THR A 665 -28.65 -11.59 -116.93
N ALA A 666 -29.69 -11.42 -116.10
CA ALA A 666 -30.20 -10.09 -115.69
C ALA A 666 -30.04 -9.67 -114.20
N TYR A 667 -29.68 -10.58 -113.28
CA TYR A 667 -29.99 -10.43 -111.84
C TYR A 667 -29.04 -9.55 -110.99
N LEU A 668 -27.77 -9.36 -111.40
CA LEU A 668 -26.67 -9.01 -110.46
C LEU A 668 -26.24 -7.53 -110.37
N LYS A 669 -27.00 -6.55 -110.92
CA LYS A 669 -26.53 -5.15 -111.04
C LYS A 669 -27.21 -4.08 -110.17
N ILE A 670 -28.29 -4.40 -109.44
CA ILE A 670 -29.17 -3.36 -108.87
C ILE A 670 -28.82 -2.95 -107.42
N GLN A 671 -28.31 -3.86 -106.59
CA GLN A 671 -28.28 -3.67 -105.12
C GLN A 671 -27.24 -2.67 -104.59
N ASN A 672 -26.20 -2.33 -105.36
CA ASN A 672 -24.98 -1.68 -104.84
C ASN A 672 -24.99 -0.13 -104.87
N ALA A 673 -26.16 0.50 -105.06
CA ALA A 673 -26.25 1.91 -105.43
C ALA A 673 -26.86 2.85 -104.36
N GLN A 674 -27.56 2.34 -103.33
CA GLN A 674 -28.43 3.18 -102.49
C GLN A 674 -27.80 3.71 -101.19
N GLU A 675 -26.83 3.03 -100.58
CA GLU A 675 -26.35 3.35 -99.22
C GLU A 675 -25.54 4.65 -99.13
N ARG A 676 -25.05 5.19 -100.27
CA ARG A 676 -24.06 6.27 -100.29
C ARG A 676 -24.61 7.69 -100.11
N TYR A 677 -25.93 7.89 -100.14
CA TYR A 677 -26.55 9.23 -100.16
C TYR A 677 -26.88 9.79 -98.77
N MET A 678 -27.18 8.92 -97.79
CA MET A 678 -27.83 9.30 -96.52
C MET A 678 -26.94 10.01 -95.49
N LEU A 679 -25.62 10.13 -95.72
CA LEU A 679 -24.66 10.56 -94.70
C LEU A 679 -24.23 12.04 -94.79
N GLN A 680 -24.66 12.79 -95.80
CA GLN A 680 -24.16 14.16 -96.04
C GLN A 680 -25.07 15.29 -95.50
N GLU A 681 -26.36 15.03 -95.24
CA GLU A 681 -27.36 16.08 -94.94
C GLU A 681 -27.37 16.59 -93.47
N GLN A 682 -26.50 16.07 -92.61
CA GLN A 682 -26.51 16.37 -91.17
C GLN A 682 -25.50 17.45 -90.73
N GLY A 683 -24.58 17.88 -91.60
CA GLY A 683 -23.53 18.86 -91.25
C GLY A 683 -24.03 20.30 -91.11
N ASP A 684 -24.72 20.80 -92.12
CA ASP A 684 -24.89 22.25 -92.35
C ASP A 684 -25.76 23.01 -91.33
N LYS A 685 -26.42 22.31 -90.40
CA LYS A 685 -27.43 22.88 -89.48
C LYS A 685 -26.88 23.47 -88.18
N LEU A 686 -25.56 23.40 -87.93
CA LEU A 686 -24.94 23.87 -86.67
C LEU A 686 -24.35 25.30 -86.74
N ASP A 687 -23.88 25.75 -87.91
CA ASP A 687 -23.12 27.01 -88.06
C ASP A 687 -23.97 28.31 -88.06
N GLU A 688 -25.30 28.22 -88.08
CA GLU A 688 -26.20 29.38 -87.97
C GLU A 688 -26.53 29.80 -86.54
N ALA A 689 -26.21 28.98 -85.53
CA ALA A 689 -26.52 29.28 -84.13
C ALA A 689 -25.60 30.36 -83.53
N ILE A 690 -24.32 30.35 -83.90
CA ILE A 690 -23.25 31.08 -83.19
C ILE A 690 -23.33 32.61 -83.39
N ARG A 691 -23.72 33.07 -84.58
CA ARG A 691 -23.61 34.49 -84.99
C ARG A 691 -24.60 35.47 -84.34
N ARG A 692 -25.47 35.03 -83.40
CA ARG A 692 -26.49 35.88 -82.77
C ARG A 692 -26.10 36.47 -81.40
N THR A 693 -25.20 35.85 -80.65
CA THR A 693 -24.90 36.24 -79.26
C THR A 693 -23.92 37.39 -79.12
N GLU A 694 -23.11 37.69 -80.14
CA GLU A 694 -22.03 38.69 -80.05
C GLU A 694 -22.52 40.16 -80.06
N GLN A 695 -23.76 40.42 -80.48
CA GLN A 695 -24.25 41.79 -80.70
C GLN A 695 -24.82 42.44 -79.43
N GLU A 696 -25.34 41.65 -78.48
CA GLU A 696 -26.01 42.17 -77.27
C GLU A 696 -25.03 42.83 -76.30
N ILE A 697 -23.80 42.29 -76.21
CA ILE A 697 -22.76 42.68 -75.24
C ILE A 697 -22.43 44.18 -75.29
N ARG A 698 -22.33 44.76 -76.50
CA ARG A 698 -21.93 46.18 -76.69
C ARG A 698 -22.94 47.21 -76.16
N SER A 699 -24.16 46.78 -75.83
CA SER A 699 -25.20 47.70 -75.33
C SER A 699 -25.03 48.08 -73.86
N MET A 700 -24.40 47.23 -73.04
CA MET A 700 -24.39 47.37 -71.58
C MET A 700 -23.32 48.34 -71.04
N GLU A 701 -22.22 48.55 -71.76
CA GLU A 701 -21.06 49.30 -71.25
C GLU A 701 -21.32 50.79 -71.04
N ASN A 702 -22.15 51.43 -71.89
CA ASN A 702 -22.40 52.87 -71.81
C ASN A 702 -23.18 53.28 -70.55
N THR A 703 -24.10 52.44 -70.09
CA THR A 703 -24.95 52.72 -68.91
C THR A 703 -24.13 52.83 -67.62
N LEU A 704 -23.03 52.06 -67.54
CA LEU A 704 -22.19 51.94 -66.34
C LEU A 704 -21.39 53.22 -66.04
N ARG A 705 -21.13 54.07 -67.04
CA ARG A 705 -20.32 55.29 -66.89
C ARG A 705 -21.00 56.43 -66.12
N VAL A 706 -22.34 56.52 -66.16
CA VAL A 706 -23.09 57.61 -65.50
C VAL A 706 -23.23 57.37 -64.00
N VAL A 707 -23.36 56.10 -63.59
CA VAL A 707 -23.59 55.70 -62.19
C VAL A 707 -22.43 56.09 -61.28
N ASN A 708 -21.18 55.86 -61.73
CA ASN A 708 -19.99 56.05 -60.89
C ASN A 708 -19.83 57.50 -60.42
N VAL A 709 -20.06 58.50 -61.29
CA VAL A 709 -19.85 59.93 -60.99
C VAL A 709 -20.80 60.45 -59.90
N CYS A 710 -22.00 59.88 -59.78
CA CYS A 710 -22.93 60.21 -58.69
C CYS A 710 -22.56 59.53 -57.36
N ASN A 711 -21.82 58.42 -57.41
CA ASN A 711 -21.49 57.60 -56.25
C ASN A 711 -20.36 58.24 -55.43
N ASP A 712 -19.34 58.80 -56.10
CA ASP A 712 -18.20 59.46 -55.43
C ASP A 712 -18.65 60.61 -54.52
N LYS A 713 -19.56 61.48 -54.99
CA LYS A 713 -20.06 62.62 -54.20
C LYS A 713 -20.94 62.21 -53.01
N TYR A 714 -21.59 61.06 -53.09
CA TYR A 714 -22.40 60.50 -51.99
C TYR A 714 -21.52 60.03 -50.81
N ARG A 715 -20.24 59.71 -51.09
CA ARG A 715 -19.28 59.21 -50.12
C ARG A 715 -18.74 60.32 -49.21
N ASP A 716 -18.53 61.52 -49.75
CA ASP A 716 -17.94 62.63 -48.99
C ASP A 716 -18.97 63.29 -48.05
N SER A 717 -20.28 63.17 -48.33
CA SER A 717 -21.35 63.54 -47.38
C SER A 717 -21.53 62.58 -46.19
N MET A 718 -20.73 61.51 -46.10
CA MET A 718 -20.79 60.52 -44.99
C MET A 718 -19.68 60.70 -43.93
N SER A 719 -18.69 61.56 -44.15
CA SER A 719 -17.57 61.75 -43.21
C SER A 719 -17.88 62.80 -42.14
N ALA A 720 -18.61 62.39 -41.10
CA ALA A 720 -18.91 63.21 -39.91
C ALA A 720 -18.82 62.40 -38.61
N ILE A 721 -17.60 62.00 -38.23
CA ILE A 721 -17.25 61.49 -36.89
C ILE A 721 -15.97 62.19 -36.44
N ASP A 722 -16.02 62.80 -35.25
CA ASP A 722 -14.90 63.53 -34.66
C ASP A 722 -13.93 62.54 -33.96
N GLN A 723 -12.61 62.72 -34.13
CA GLN A 723 -11.65 61.62 -33.91
C GLN A 723 -11.25 61.39 -32.44
N ASP A 724 -11.55 62.33 -31.54
CA ASP A 724 -11.20 62.27 -30.11
C ASP A 724 -12.44 62.20 -29.17
N GLY A 725 -13.58 61.72 -29.68
CA GLY A 725 -14.79 61.50 -28.87
C GLY A 725 -14.65 60.33 -27.87
N PRO A 726 -15.37 60.33 -26.73
CA PRO A 726 -15.33 59.22 -25.77
C PRO A 726 -15.83 57.91 -26.40
N GLU A 727 -16.82 57.99 -27.29
CA GLU A 727 -17.29 56.86 -28.11
C GLU A 727 -16.15 56.25 -28.95
N TRP A 728 -15.17 57.03 -29.41
CA TRP A 728 -14.00 56.51 -30.14
C TRP A 728 -13.03 55.75 -29.22
N THR A 729 -12.91 56.13 -27.95
CA THR A 729 -12.10 55.38 -26.98
C THR A 729 -12.76 54.06 -26.54
N GLU A 730 -14.09 54.03 -26.41
CA GLU A 730 -14.85 52.80 -26.15
C GLU A 730 -14.87 51.91 -27.39
N GLN A 731 -15.09 52.47 -28.59
CA GLN A 731 -14.93 51.81 -29.89
C GLN A 731 -13.53 51.19 -30.00
N ARG A 732 -12.46 51.91 -29.60
CA ARG A 732 -11.09 51.37 -29.63
C ARG A 732 -10.87 50.22 -28.65
N GLN A 733 -11.43 50.27 -27.44
CA GLN A 733 -11.38 49.14 -26.50
C GLN A 733 -12.19 47.94 -26.97
N LEU A 734 -13.34 48.17 -27.62
CA LEU A 734 -14.16 47.12 -28.22
C LEU A 734 -13.49 46.52 -29.46
N ASP A 735 -12.89 47.34 -30.33
CA ASP A 735 -12.12 46.89 -31.48
C ASP A 735 -10.83 46.18 -31.06
N GLU A 736 -10.18 46.57 -29.96
CA GLU A 736 -9.03 45.87 -29.40
C GLU A 736 -9.44 44.51 -28.81
N GLN A 737 -10.52 44.45 -28.02
CA GLN A 737 -11.11 43.18 -27.56
C GLN A 737 -11.59 42.29 -28.71
N MET A 738 -12.11 42.89 -29.79
CA MET A 738 -12.60 42.20 -30.98
C MET A 738 -11.45 41.73 -31.89
N HIS A 739 -10.34 42.47 -31.95
CA HIS A 739 -9.07 42.02 -32.54
C HIS A 739 -8.47 40.87 -31.73
N ASP A 740 -8.49 40.96 -30.41
CA ASP A 740 -8.02 39.91 -29.50
C ASP A 740 -8.90 38.64 -29.61
N ALA A 741 -10.22 38.81 -29.77
CA ALA A 741 -11.15 37.74 -30.08
C ALA A 741 -10.96 37.16 -31.49
N ARG A 742 -10.72 37.99 -32.51
CA ARG A 742 -10.38 37.55 -33.88
C ARG A 742 -9.03 36.84 -33.93
N GLN A 743 -8.04 37.25 -33.15
CA GLN A 743 -6.75 36.59 -33.08
C GLN A 743 -6.86 35.24 -32.37
N LYS A 744 -7.67 35.14 -31.31
CA LYS A 744 -8.02 33.86 -30.66
C LYS A 744 -8.85 32.96 -31.58
N LEU A 745 -9.75 33.54 -32.38
CA LEU A 745 -10.47 32.82 -33.44
C LEU A 745 -9.49 32.29 -34.49
N LEU A 746 -8.60 33.13 -35.03
CA LEU A 746 -7.59 32.72 -36.01
C LEU A 746 -6.65 31.63 -35.46
N GLN A 747 -6.24 31.73 -34.20
CA GLN A 747 -5.47 30.69 -33.50
C GLN A 747 -6.27 29.39 -33.32
N LYS A 748 -7.60 29.47 -33.19
CA LYS A 748 -8.46 28.29 -33.14
C LYS A 748 -8.71 27.72 -34.53
N GLU A 749 -8.85 28.55 -35.56
CA GLU A 749 -8.97 28.17 -36.96
C GLU A 749 -7.68 27.53 -37.48
N THR A 750 -6.49 28.05 -37.15
CA THR A 750 -5.21 27.38 -37.49
C THR A 750 -5.00 26.09 -36.69
N GLN A 751 -5.43 26.02 -35.42
CA GLN A 751 -5.44 24.75 -34.67
C GLN A 751 -6.44 23.74 -35.28
N LEU A 752 -7.59 24.20 -35.79
CA LEU A 752 -8.57 23.36 -36.48
C LEU A 752 -8.02 22.88 -37.83
N GLN A 753 -7.40 23.77 -38.61
CA GLN A 753 -6.74 23.44 -39.87
C GLN A 753 -5.57 22.49 -39.66
N GLU A 754 -4.72 22.71 -38.66
CA GLU A 754 -3.65 21.77 -38.29
C GLU A 754 -4.21 20.39 -37.90
N LEU A 755 -5.33 20.33 -37.18
CA LEU A 755 -5.99 19.08 -36.83
C LEU A 755 -6.66 18.43 -38.05
N PHE A 756 -7.21 19.23 -38.96
CA PHE A 756 -7.80 18.76 -40.22
C PHE A 756 -6.72 18.21 -41.16
N ASP A 757 -5.58 18.90 -41.30
CA ASP A 757 -4.42 18.45 -42.08
C ASP A 757 -3.80 17.18 -41.48
N LYS A 758 -3.79 17.03 -40.14
CA LYS A 758 -3.35 15.80 -39.45
C LYS A 758 -4.35 14.66 -39.66
N LEU A 759 -5.65 14.94 -39.65
CA LEU A 759 -6.70 13.96 -39.90
C LEU A 759 -6.74 13.53 -41.37
N GLN A 760 -6.57 14.48 -42.30
CA GLN A 760 -6.44 14.22 -43.73
C GLN A 760 -5.22 13.35 -44.00
N LYS A 761 -4.04 13.70 -43.47
CA LYS A 761 -2.84 12.85 -43.58
C LYS A 761 -3.06 11.45 -43.01
N ALA A 762 -3.67 11.32 -41.83
CA ALA A 762 -3.99 10.01 -41.25
C ALA A 762 -5.01 9.22 -42.09
N GLN A 763 -5.90 9.89 -42.83
CA GLN A 763 -6.84 9.28 -43.76
C GLN A 763 -6.17 8.90 -45.09
N ASP A 764 -5.27 9.73 -45.60
CA ASP A 764 -4.44 9.47 -46.78
C ASP A 764 -3.52 8.26 -46.51
N ASP A 765 -2.79 8.27 -45.39
CA ASP A 765 -1.98 7.15 -44.87
C ASP A 765 -2.81 5.86 -44.73
N TYR A 766 -4.06 5.97 -44.25
CA TYR A 766 -4.98 4.84 -44.13
C TYR A 766 -5.43 4.30 -45.50
N THR A 767 -5.72 5.19 -46.47
CA THR A 767 -6.02 4.75 -47.84
C THR A 767 -4.81 4.12 -48.52
N GLN A 768 -3.61 4.68 -48.36
CA GLN A 768 -2.35 4.13 -48.86
C GLN A 768 -2.09 2.73 -48.26
N LEU A 769 -2.35 2.55 -46.95
CA LEU A 769 -2.23 1.25 -46.28
C LEU A 769 -3.23 0.21 -46.81
N LEU A 770 -4.48 0.62 -47.12
CA LEU A 770 -5.46 -0.28 -47.76
C LEU A 770 -5.01 -0.68 -49.17
N ASP A 771 -4.50 0.28 -49.93
CA ASP A 771 -3.96 0.11 -51.28
C ASP A 771 -2.77 -0.87 -51.29
N ASP A 772 -1.88 -0.75 -50.31
CA ASP A 772 -0.70 -1.62 -50.17
C ASP A 772 -1.07 -3.01 -49.60
N ILE A 773 -2.14 -3.10 -48.79
CA ILE A 773 -2.76 -4.38 -48.43
C ILE A 773 -3.38 -5.06 -49.66
N GLU A 774 -4.02 -4.32 -50.57
CA GLU A 774 -4.57 -4.85 -51.83
C GLU A 774 -3.45 -5.38 -52.74
N LYS A 775 -2.41 -4.57 -52.98
CA LYS A 775 -1.21 -4.97 -53.73
C LYS A 775 -0.55 -6.22 -53.13
N ALA A 776 -0.46 -6.30 -51.80
CA ALA A 776 0.08 -7.47 -51.11
C ALA A 776 -0.80 -8.74 -51.28
N LYS A 777 -2.13 -8.61 -51.35
CA LYS A 777 -3.02 -9.73 -51.72
C LYS A 777 -2.79 -10.16 -53.17
N GLU A 778 -2.73 -9.22 -54.11
CA GLU A 778 -2.48 -9.52 -55.53
C GLU A 778 -1.11 -10.18 -55.73
N GLU A 779 -0.06 -9.68 -55.09
CA GLU A 779 1.26 -10.32 -55.08
C GLU A 779 1.20 -11.74 -54.50
N LYS A 780 0.47 -11.95 -53.39
CA LYS A 780 0.29 -13.27 -52.79
C LYS A 780 -0.44 -14.21 -53.76
N GLU A 781 -1.53 -13.77 -54.39
CA GLU A 781 -2.24 -14.59 -55.37
C GLU A 781 -1.38 -14.91 -56.59
N ASN A 782 -0.63 -13.94 -57.12
CA ASN A 782 0.28 -14.17 -58.25
C ASN A 782 1.39 -15.15 -57.88
N LYS A 783 2.00 -15.02 -56.69
CA LYS A 783 3.00 -15.98 -56.17
C LYS A 783 2.39 -17.36 -55.91
N GLN A 784 1.15 -17.45 -55.45
CA GLN A 784 0.46 -18.74 -55.22
C GLN A 784 0.02 -19.41 -56.53
N ARG A 785 -0.39 -18.63 -57.54
CA ARG A 785 -0.61 -19.13 -58.92
C ARG A 785 0.71 -19.64 -59.52
N TYR A 786 1.80 -18.88 -59.36
CA TYR A 786 3.14 -19.29 -59.80
C TYR A 786 3.61 -20.58 -59.11
N LEU A 787 3.47 -20.68 -57.78
CA LEU A 787 3.73 -21.92 -57.03
C LEU A 787 2.91 -23.09 -57.57
N SER A 788 1.61 -22.94 -57.81
CA SER A 788 0.78 -24.01 -58.40
C SER A 788 1.19 -24.41 -59.83
N GLY A 789 1.87 -23.50 -60.55
CA GLY A 789 2.49 -23.78 -61.84
C GLY A 789 3.79 -24.56 -61.71
N ILE A 790 4.65 -24.18 -60.76
CA ILE A 790 5.89 -24.90 -60.42
C ILE A 790 5.58 -26.28 -59.85
N GLU A 791 4.62 -26.42 -58.93
CA GLU A 791 4.16 -27.70 -58.38
C GLU A 791 3.71 -28.65 -59.50
N LYS A 792 2.91 -28.15 -60.46
CA LYS A 792 2.53 -28.91 -61.65
C LYS A 792 3.75 -29.32 -62.48
N GLN A 793 4.67 -28.39 -62.77
CA GLN A 793 5.90 -28.72 -63.50
C GLN A 793 6.75 -29.75 -62.75
N THR A 794 6.86 -29.67 -61.43
CA THR A 794 7.54 -30.69 -60.60
C THR A 794 6.86 -32.04 -60.73
N THR A 795 5.54 -32.14 -60.56
CA THR A 795 4.83 -33.42 -60.73
C THR A 795 4.96 -33.98 -62.16
N GLU A 796 4.93 -33.13 -63.20
CA GLU A 796 5.20 -33.56 -64.57
C GLU A 796 6.63 -34.06 -64.76
N GLN A 797 7.63 -33.44 -64.12
CA GLN A 797 9.02 -33.88 -64.17
C GLN A 797 9.24 -35.16 -63.36
N GLU A 798 8.61 -35.31 -62.20
CA GLU A 798 8.58 -36.56 -61.43
C GLU A 798 7.93 -37.69 -62.23
N GLU A 799 6.87 -37.42 -62.99
CA GLU A 799 6.29 -38.39 -63.93
C GLU A 799 7.21 -38.70 -65.13
N LYS A 800 7.94 -37.71 -65.67
CA LYS A 800 8.90 -37.90 -66.77
C LYS A 800 10.09 -38.73 -66.28
N ILE A 801 10.62 -38.42 -65.10
CA ILE A 801 11.65 -39.19 -64.39
C ILE A 801 11.11 -40.60 -64.12
N SER A 802 9.93 -40.76 -63.53
CA SER A 802 9.33 -42.08 -63.27
C SER A 802 9.13 -42.91 -64.55
N ARG A 803 8.82 -42.28 -65.68
CA ARG A 803 8.76 -42.94 -67.00
C ARG A 803 10.16 -43.33 -67.51
N ALA A 804 11.14 -42.44 -67.42
CA ALA A 804 12.53 -42.72 -67.75
C ALA A 804 13.07 -43.88 -66.90
N ASP A 805 12.90 -43.82 -65.58
CA ASP A 805 13.23 -44.87 -64.61
C ASP A 805 12.62 -46.23 -64.97
N LYS A 806 11.34 -46.25 -65.34
CA LYS A 806 10.64 -47.48 -65.76
C LYS A 806 11.23 -48.04 -67.07
N SER A 807 11.64 -47.18 -68.00
CA SER A 807 12.34 -47.62 -69.22
C SER A 807 13.78 -48.08 -68.95
N LEU A 808 14.53 -47.39 -68.10
CA LEU A 808 15.92 -47.70 -67.75
C LEU A 808 16.00 -49.01 -66.97
N ARG A 809 15.14 -49.19 -65.95
CA ARG A 809 14.98 -50.47 -65.22
C ARG A 809 14.46 -51.60 -66.11
N LYS A 810 13.77 -51.30 -67.22
CA LYS A 810 13.39 -52.31 -68.23
C LYS A 810 14.61 -52.69 -69.08
N VAL A 811 15.35 -51.71 -69.62
CA VAL A 811 16.57 -51.96 -70.41
C VAL A 811 17.63 -52.70 -69.59
N GLN A 812 17.84 -52.34 -68.32
CA GLN A 812 18.71 -53.09 -67.39
C GLN A 812 18.25 -54.54 -67.22
N LYS A 813 16.94 -54.80 -67.08
CA LYS A 813 16.40 -56.18 -67.04
C LYS A 813 16.58 -56.91 -68.37
N ASP A 814 16.39 -56.25 -69.49
CA ASP A 814 16.54 -56.86 -70.82
C ASP A 814 18.04 -57.21 -71.09
N ILE A 815 18.98 -56.38 -70.62
CA ILE A 815 20.44 -56.67 -70.59
C ILE A 815 20.73 -57.85 -69.66
N GLN A 816 20.18 -57.86 -68.44
CA GLN A 816 20.38 -58.93 -67.46
C GLN A 816 19.79 -60.27 -67.92
N ASN A 817 18.67 -60.24 -68.66
CA ASN A 817 18.06 -61.40 -69.32
C ASN A 817 18.92 -61.89 -70.50
N LEU A 818 19.48 -60.99 -71.32
CA LEU A 818 20.42 -61.34 -72.40
C LEU A 818 21.67 -62.04 -71.85
N TYR A 819 22.23 -61.55 -70.74
CA TYR A 819 23.34 -62.19 -70.03
C TYR A 819 23.00 -63.63 -69.61
N ILE A 820 21.87 -63.82 -68.91
CA ILE A 820 21.39 -65.15 -68.48
C ILE A 820 21.17 -66.09 -69.68
N SER A 821 20.64 -65.57 -70.79
CA SER A 821 20.26 -66.37 -71.96
C SER A 821 21.38 -66.69 -72.95
N LYS A 822 22.57 -66.06 -72.84
CA LYS A 822 23.68 -66.26 -73.80
C LYS A 822 25.03 -66.64 -73.19
N ARG A 823 25.33 -66.27 -71.94
CA ARG A 823 26.68 -66.42 -71.33
C ARG A 823 27.82 -65.74 -72.12
N ASP A 824 27.54 -64.60 -72.73
CA ASP A 824 28.58 -63.74 -73.30
C ASP A 824 29.23 -62.88 -72.18
N ASP A 825 30.44 -63.25 -71.73
CA ASP A 825 31.20 -62.48 -70.71
C ASP A 825 31.51 -61.03 -71.16
N ILE A 826 31.49 -60.78 -72.47
CA ILE A 826 31.60 -59.44 -73.09
C ILE A 826 30.50 -58.50 -72.57
N VAL A 827 29.29 -59.02 -72.29
CA VAL A 827 28.17 -58.21 -71.77
C VAL A 827 28.43 -57.78 -70.33
N ILE A 828 29.07 -58.61 -69.50
CA ILE A 828 29.50 -58.21 -68.14
C ILE A 828 30.55 -57.11 -68.24
N LEU A 829 31.51 -57.24 -69.16
CA LEU A 829 32.59 -56.27 -69.32
C LEU A 829 32.06 -54.91 -69.76
N GLN A 830 31.14 -54.89 -70.73
CA GLN A 830 30.47 -53.67 -71.20
C GLN A 830 29.56 -53.06 -70.13
N GLN A 831 28.83 -53.87 -69.35
CA GLN A 831 28.04 -53.34 -68.24
C GLN A 831 28.93 -52.71 -67.16
N ARG A 832 30.04 -53.35 -66.79
CA ARG A 832 31.04 -52.75 -65.88
C ARG A 832 31.69 -51.49 -66.46
N GLU A 833 31.91 -51.43 -67.77
CA GLU A 833 32.44 -50.24 -68.43
C GLU A 833 31.43 -49.08 -68.38
N VAL A 834 30.13 -49.37 -68.55
CA VAL A 834 29.04 -48.39 -68.38
C VAL A 834 28.93 -47.94 -66.92
N GLU A 835 28.89 -48.85 -65.96
CA GLU A 835 28.88 -48.53 -64.51
C GLU A 835 30.11 -47.70 -64.10
N LEU A 836 31.29 -47.98 -64.68
CA LEU A 836 32.51 -47.22 -64.45
C LEU A 836 32.47 -45.85 -65.13
N ARG A 837 31.82 -45.71 -66.30
CA ARG A 837 31.56 -44.41 -66.94
C ARG A 837 30.54 -43.58 -66.17
N GLU A 838 29.46 -44.18 -65.70
CA GLU A 838 28.47 -43.52 -64.82
C GLU A 838 29.13 -43.04 -63.52
N LEU A 839 30.03 -43.84 -62.92
CA LEU A 839 30.82 -43.41 -61.75
C LEU A 839 31.84 -42.31 -62.08
N GLN A 840 32.44 -42.31 -63.27
CA GLN A 840 33.30 -41.20 -63.71
C GLN A 840 32.50 -39.91 -63.94
N GLU A 841 31.32 -40.01 -64.54
CA GLU A 841 30.43 -38.89 -64.84
C GLU A 841 29.79 -38.33 -63.54
N GLN A 842 29.40 -39.18 -62.59
CA GLN A 842 28.99 -38.77 -61.25
C GLN A 842 30.12 -38.06 -60.48
N ASN A 843 31.36 -38.56 -60.55
CA ASN A 843 32.51 -37.87 -59.96
C ASN A 843 32.79 -36.53 -60.66
N ALA A 844 32.65 -36.45 -61.99
CA ALA A 844 32.80 -35.19 -62.73
C ALA A 844 31.73 -34.17 -62.34
N LEU A 845 30.47 -34.59 -62.20
CA LEU A 845 29.37 -33.74 -61.74
C LEU A 845 29.59 -33.27 -60.29
N VAL A 846 30.01 -34.14 -59.38
CA VAL A 846 30.33 -33.75 -57.98
C VAL A 846 31.53 -32.78 -57.94
N LEU A 847 32.55 -32.96 -58.79
CA LEU A 847 33.66 -32.01 -58.92
C LEU A 847 33.22 -30.68 -59.53
N GLN A 848 32.24 -30.69 -60.44
CA GLN A 848 31.62 -29.49 -61.02
C GLN A 848 30.76 -28.75 -59.99
N ASP A 849 29.95 -29.45 -59.20
CA ASP A 849 29.17 -28.89 -58.09
C ASP A 849 30.08 -28.28 -57.01
N ILE A 850 31.20 -28.94 -56.68
CA ILE A 850 32.20 -28.39 -55.75
C ILE A 850 32.90 -27.17 -56.37
N ALA A 851 33.18 -27.17 -57.68
CA ALA A 851 33.74 -26.01 -58.37
C ALA A 851 32.76 -24.82 -58.39
N GLU A 852 31.47 -25.06 -58.63
CA GLU A 852 30.45 -24.00 -58.58
C GLU A 852 30.18 -23.52 -57.15
N PHE A 853 30.15 -24.42 -56.15
CA PHE A 853 30.11 -24.06 -54.73
C PHE A 853 31.30 -23.17 -54.35
N THR A 854 32.49 -23.49 -54.87
CA THR A 854 33.72 -22.69 -54.68
C THR A 854 33.58 -21.28 -55.28
N ILE A 855 32.96 -21.16 -56.47
CA ILE A 855 32.68 -19.87 -57.12
C ILE A 855 31.62 -19.06 -56.34
N ARG A 856 30.57 -19.72 -55.83
CA ARG A 856 29.49 -19.08 -55.06
C ARG A 856 29.90 -18.70 -53.64
N HIS A 857 30.91 -19.36 -53.06
CA HIS A 857 31.38 -19.15 -51.68
C HIS A 857 32.91 -19.01 -51.60
N VAL A 858 33.43 -17.89 -52.10
CA VAL A 858 34.87 -17.54 -52.15
C VAL A 858 35.57 -17.69 -50.79
N GLU A 859 34.89 -17.44 -49.67
CA GLU A 859 35.43 -17.63 -48.32
C GLU A 859 35.84 -19.09 -48.02
N ALA A 860 35.15 -20.07 -48.64
CA ALA A 860 35.45 -21.49 -48.51
C ALA A 860 36.53 -21.97 -49.50
N GLU A 861 36.84 -21.20 -50.55
CA GLU A 861 37.72 -21.60 -51.65
C GLU A 861 39.11 -22.05 -51.16
N ALA A 862 39.74 -21.26 -50.30
CA ALA A 862 41.07 -21.57 -49.76
C ALA A 862 41.08 -22.85 -48.90
N TYR A 863 39.96 -23.20 -48.27
CA TYR A 863 39.81 -24.41 -47.47
C TYR A 863 39.53 -25.64 -48.34
N VAL A 864 38.61 -25.52 -49.31
CA VAL A 864 38.26 -26.59 -50.27
C VAL A 864 39.45 -26.94 -51.15
N LYS A 865 40.14 -25.95 -51.74
CA LYS A 865 41.34 -26.19 -52.56
C LYS A 865 42.47 -26.83 -51.74
N LYS A 866 42.65 -26.46 -50.47
CA LYS A 866 43.63 -27.08 -49.58
C LYS A 866 43.31 -28.55 -49.27
N LEU A 867 42.04 -28.89 -49.06
CA LEU A 867 41.61 -30.28 -48.82
C LEU A 867 41.76 -31.17 -50.06
N LEU A 868 41.48 -30.64 -51.25
CA LEU A 868 41.59 -31.37 -52.52
C LEU A 868 43.06 -31.55 -52.95
N LEU A 869 43.91 -30.51 -52.77
CA LEU A 869 45.36 -30.64 -52.92
C LEU A 869 45.95 -31.69 -51.96
N ALA A 870 45.46 -31.78 -50.72
CA ALA A 870 45.88 -32.81 -49.76
C ALA A 870 45.41 -34.25 -50.13
N LYS A 871 44.72 -34.41 -51.27
CA LYS A 871 44.28 -35.70 -51.85
C LYS A 871 44.68 -35.89 -53.31
N ASN A 872 45.47 -34.98 -53.90
CA ASN A 872 45.82 -34.97 -55.33
C ASN A 872 44.59 -35.04 -56.26
N ILE A 873 43.52 -34.31 -55.92
CA ILE A 873 42.33 -34.17 -56.77
C ILE A 873 42.29 -32.74 -57.30
N GLU A 874 42.34 -32.57 -58.61
CA GLU A 874 42.23 -31.26 -59.25
C GLU A 874 40.77 -30.92 -59.58
N LEU A 875 40.40 -29.65 -59.39
CA LEU A 875 39.09 -29.13 -59.80
C LEU A 875 39.09 -28.82 -61.31
N PRO A 876 38.02 -29.14 -62.06
CA PRO A 876 37.89 -28.75 -63.46
C PRO A 876 38.11 -27.25 -63.66
N SER A 877 39.01 -26.88 -64.57
CA SER A 877 39.36 -25.48 -64.84
C SER A 877 38.48 -24.89 -65.95
N PHE A 878 37.78 -23.81 -65.64
CA PHE A 878 36.89 -23.14 -66.59
C PHE A 878 37.67 -22.30 -67.62
N LEU A 879 37.86 -22.85 -68.81
CA LEU A 879 38.33 -22.11 -69.99
C LEU A 879 37.16 -21.36 -70.67
N PRO A 880 37.31 -20.07 -71.02
CA PRO A 880 36.25 -19.32 -71.70
C PRO A 880 36.27 -19.45 -73.24
N SER A 881 35.12 -19.88 -73.80
CA SER A 881 34.50 -19.38 -75.07
C SER A 881 34.71 -20.13 -76.43
N VAL A 882 33.70 -19.93 -77.31
CA VAL A 882 33.64 -20.05 -78.81
C VAL A 882 33.34 -21.39 -79.55
N ARG A 883 32.07 -21.48 -80.05
CA ARG A 883 31.51 -21.94 -81.37
C ARG A 883 31.93 -23.23 -82.14
N SER A 884 30.88 -23.94 -82.61
CA SER A 884 30.46 -24.30 -84.01
C SER A 884 31.47 -24.36 -85.19
N PRO A 885 31.25 -25.22 -86.22
CA PRO A 885 30.34 -24.95 -87.37
C PRO A 885 29.35 -26.15 -87.59
N ILE A 886 28.74 -26.57 -88.73
CA ILE A 886 28.74 -26.36 -90.22
C ILE A 886 27.24 -26.55 -90.65
N SER A 887 26.50 -25.77 -91.47
CA SER A 887 26.56 -25.31 -92.90
C SER A 887 26.15 -26.38 -93.95
N PRO A 888 25.68 -26.05 -95.19
CA PRO A 888 25.37 -24.73 -95.82
C PRO A 888 23.86 -24.51 -96.11
N GLY A 889 23.32 -23.36 -96.57
CA GLY A 889 23.89 -22.07 -97.04
C GLY A 889 23.61 -21.80 -98.53
N GLY A 890 23.15 -20.65 -99.03
CA GLY A 890 22.77 -19.34 -98.43
C GLY A 890 22.36 -18.29 -99.50
N ASN A 891 22.21 -16.99 -99.10
CA ASN A 891 21.91 -15.77 -99.91
C ASN A 891 20.49 -15.63 -100.53
N SER A 892 19.81 -14.47 -100.53
CA SER A 892 20.10 -13.15 -99.91
C SER A 892 18.84 -12.26 -99.72
N ALA A 893 18.98 -11.22 -98.87
CA ALA A 893 18.24 -9.95 -98.81
C ALA A 893 16.75 -9.87 -98.36
N GLY A 894 16.53 -9.18 -97.22
CA GLY A 894 15.50 -8.12 -97.10
C GLY A 894 14.19 -8.41 -96.34
N SER A 895 14.10 -7.97 -95.08
CA SER A 895 12.95 -7.21 -94.53
C SER A 895 13.26 -6.62 -93.15
N ILE A 896 12.38 -5.75 -92.63
CA ILE A 896 12.50 -4.98 -91.37
C ILE A 896 11.27 -5.18 -90.46
N ASP A 897 11.54 -5.14 -89.15
CA ASP A 897 10.66 -4.90 -87.97
C ASP A 897 9.52 -5.84 -87.51
N GLN A 898 9.60 -6.10 -86.19
CA GLN A 898 8.55 -6.12 -85.14
C GLN A 898 7.35 -7.11 -85.14
N PRO A 899 7.22 -7.82 -84.01
CA PRO A 899 5.94 -8.23 -83.42
C PRO A 899 5.68 -7.63 -82.03
N LEU A 900 4.40 -7.63 -81.61
CA LEU A 900 3.88 -7.12 -80.32
C LEU A 900 3.49 -8.26 -79.35
N LYS A 901 3.13 -7.88 -78.10
CA LYS A 901 2.42 -8.65 -77.03
C LYS A 901 3.32 -9.54 -76.14
N SER A 902 3.05 -9.73 -74.84
CA SER A 902 1.89 -9.31 -74.02
C SER A 902 2.17 -9.18 -72.50
N THR A 903 1.46 -8.24 -71.86
CA THR A 903 0.77 -8.33 -70.54
C THR A 903 1.54 -8.65 -69.22
N SER A 904 1.76 -7.57 -68.45
CA SER A 904 1.57 -7.40 -66.99
C SER A 904 2.53 -7.95 -65.90
N ARG A 905 2.82 -7.03 -64.96
CA ARG A 905 2.97 -7.17 -63.49
C ARG A 905 4.18 -7.92 -62.87
N MET A 906 5.09 -7.08 -62.32
CA MET A 906 5.93 -7.27 -61.12
C MET A 906 7.08 -8.31 -61.25
N SER A 907 8.19 -8.24 -60.51
CA SER A 907 8.56 -7.36 -59.38
C SER A 907 10.07 -7.06 -59.35
N ALA A 908 10.45 -5.90 -58.80
CA ALA A 908 11.74 -5.56 -58.16
C ALA A 908 13.06 -5.67 -58.97
N PHE A 909 13.88 -4.60 -58.90
CA PHE A 909 15.34 -4.72 -58.83
C PHE A 909 15.94 -3.68 -57.86
N THR A 910 16.78 -4.20 -56.97
CA THR A 910 17.97 -3.65 -56.28
C THR A 910 18.46 -2.23 -56.65
N SER A 911 19.10 -1.48 -55.75
CA SER A 911 20.54 -1.66 -55.47
C SER A 911 21.06 -0.79 -54.30
N SER A 912 22.15 -1.27 -53.66
CA SER A 912 23.31 -0.57 -53.05
C SER A 912 23.22 0.95 -52.74
N ARG A 913 23.82 1.47 -51.66
CA ARG A 913 25.21 1.21 -51.22
C ARG A 913 25.50 1.76 -49.79
N GLU A 914 26.55 1.21 -49.18
CA GLU A 914 27.33 1.63 -47.98
C GLU A 914 27.09 3.06 -47.38
N SER A 915 26.80 3.16 -46.07
CA SER A 915 27.65 3.88 -45.08
C SER A 915 27.08 3.91 -43.63
N ILE A 916 27.93 3.53 -42.65
CA ILE A 916 28.05 3.98 -41.24
C ILE A 916 26.81 4.53 -40.48
N GLY A 917 26.45 3.92 -39.31
CA GLY A 917 25.85 4.67 -38.19
C GLY A 917 24.92 3.94 -37.18
N SER A 918 25.32 3.88 -35.90
CA SER A 918 24.48 3.88 -34.67
C SER A 918 23.14 3.11 -34.61
N VAL A 919 23.22 1.78 -34.46
CA VAL A 919 22.90 1.04 -33.20
C VAL A 919 21.94 1.68 -32.16
N ILE A 920 20.86 0.93 -31.85
CA ILE A 920 20.02 0.90 -30.61
C ILE A 920 19.04 2.08 -30.38
N LYS A 921 17.71 1.89 -30.37
CA LYS A 921 16.79 1.18 -29.41
C LYS A 921 16.61 1.91 -28.06
N ILE A 922 15.36 2.24 -27.72
CA ILE A 922 14.94 2.54 -26.34
C ILE A 922 13.82 1.56 -25.96
N GLU A 923 14.01 0.84 -24.86
CA GLU A 923 12.96 0.12 -24.13
C GLU A 923 12.65 0.88 -22.82
N PRO A 924 11.55 0.57 -22.10
CA PRO A 924 10.76 1.64 -21.47
C PRO A 924 10.95 1.82 -19.95
N GLN A 925 10.26 2.86 -19.48
CA GLN A 925 9.55 3.02 -18.19
C GLN A 925 10.17 3.82 -17.01
N PHE A 926 9.29 4.68 -16.49
CA PHE A 926 9.24 5.39 -15.20
C PHE A 926 10.23 6.52 -14.89
N GLU A 927 9.82 7.33 -13.91
CA GLU A 927 10.09 8.77 -13.84
C GLU A 927 11.03 9.20 -12.69
N SER A 928 11.45 10.47 -12.80
CA SER A 928 12.02 11.33 -11.77
C SER A 928 13.48 11.06 -11.39
N ALA A 929 14.19 12.15 -11.11
CA ALA A 929 15.61 12.17 -10.81
C ALA A 929 15.87 13.04 -9.59
N ASN A 930 16.96 12.75 -8.88
CA ASN A 930 17.84 13.82 -8.43
C ASN A 930 19.25 13.34 -8.03
N ASN A 931 20.23 14.07 -8.55
CA ASN A 931 21.59 14.32 -8.04
C ASN A 931 22.58 13.17 -7.74
N ALA A 932 23.80 13.41 -8.21
CA ALA A 932 25.03 12.64 -7.99
C ALA A 932 25.79 13.19 -6.74
N PRO A 933 27.05 12.79 -6.40
CA PRO A 933 27.94 11.83 -7.09
C PRO A 933 28.81 10.91 -6.19
N ARG A 934 29.62 10.09 -6.88
CA ARG A 934 31.04 9.70 -6.60
C ARG A 934 31.39 8.46 -5.73
N LYS A 935 32.23 7.63 -6.37
CA LYS A 935 33.46 6.92 -5.90
C LYS A 935 33.45 5.40 -5.59
N THR A 936 34.12 4.70 -6.52
CA THR A 936 35.25 3.74 -6.33
C THR A 936 35.06 2.24 -6.02
N ALA A 937 35.82 1.46 -6.82
CA ALA A 937 36.66 0.30 -6.46
C ALA A 937 36.19 -1.14 -6.80
N LYS A 938 36.66 -1.61 -7.97
CA LYS A 938 37.32 -2.91 -8.22
C LYS A 938 37.15 -4.04 -7.17
N ARG A 939 36.59 -5.19 -7.60
CA ARG A 939 37.43 -6.36 -7.98
C ARG A 939 36.69 -7.39 -8.85
N ASN A 940 37.47 -8.17 -9.56
CA ASN A 940 37.16 -9.32 -10.43
C ASN A 940 38.23 -10.40 -10.10
N PRO A 941 38.22 -11.65 -10.62
CA PRO A 941 37.23 -12.33 -11.46
C PRO A 941 36.95 -13.80 -11.03
N ALA A 942 36.36 -14.60 -11.95
CA ALA A 942 36.47 -16.06 -12.08
C ALA A 942 35.76 -16.95 -11.01
N SER A 943 35.31 -18.18 -11.26
CA SER A 943 34.96 -18.99 -12.47
C SER A 943 34.40 -20.35 -11.93
N ARG A 944 33.78 -21.30 -12.66
CA ARG A 944 33.64 -21.61 -14.09
C ARG A 944 32.60 -22.75 -14.26
N GLU A 945 31.94 -22.86 -15.43
CA GLU A 945 31.35 -24.11 -16.00
C GLU A 945 30.24 -24.84 -15.18
N SER A 946 29.33 -25.70 -15.69
CA SER A 946 28.83 -26.10 -17.03
C SER A 946 27.55 -27.00 -16.85
N LEU A 947 26.85 -27.69 -17.79
CA LEU A 947 26.96 -27.94 -19.24
C LEU A 947 25.59 -28.48 -19.83
N THR A 948 24.77 -27.65 -20.51
CA THR A 948 23.81 -28.07 -21.60
C THR A 948 22.61 -29.04 -21.30
N LEU A 949 21.62 -29.37 -22.18
CA LEU A 949 21.17 -28.98 -23.56
C LEU A 949 19.68 -29.37 -23.81
N SER A 950 19.08 -28.88 -24.93
CA SER A 950 17.84 -29.35 -25.63
C SER A 950 16.49 -29.12 -24.91
N LYS A 951 15.40 -28.54 -25.48
CA LYS A 951 14.66 -28.71 -26.78
C LYS A 951 13.95 -30.10 -26.87
N GLN A 952 12.71 -30.24 -27.38
CA GLN A 952 11.97 -29.42 -28.36
C GLN A 952 10.43 -29.70 -28.40
N SER A 953 9.62 -28.78 -28.98
CA SER A 953 8.33 -29.04 -29.71
C SER A 953 7.06 -29.55 -28.97
N THR A 954 5.79 -29.33 -29.41
CA THR A 954 5.12 -28.32 -30.28
C THR A 954 3.57 -28.36 -30.17
N GLN A 955 2.88 -27.24 -30.48
CA GLN A 955 1.51 -27.15 -31.08
C GLN A 955 0.27 -27.59 -30.23
N GLU A 956 -1.00 -27.23 -30.52
CA GLU A 956 -1.66 -26.49 -31.63
C GLU A 956 -3.03 -25.85 -31.23
N LYS A 957 -3.58 -24.89 -32.04
CA LYS A 957 -5.03 -24.58 -32.27
C LYS A 957 -5.92 -24.08 -31.08
N GLN A 958 -7.13 -23.50 -31.24
CA GLN A 958 -7.72 -22.56 -32.23
C GLN A 958 -9.05 -21.91 -31.73
N LEU A 959 -9.36 -20.68 -32.18
CA LEU A 959 -10.72 -20.09 -32.44
C LEU A 959 -11.78 -19.92 -31.30
N ARG A 960 -12.97 -19.39 -31.69
CA ARG A 960 -14.04 -18.82 -30.83
C ARG A 960 -15.40 -19.55 -30.97
N LYS A 961 -16.15 -19.60 -29.86
CA LYS A 961 -17.64 -19.59 -29.70
C LYS A 961 -18.54 -19.81 -30.93
N LYS A 962 -19.37 -20.87 -30.91
CA LYS A 962 -20.84 -20.79 -30.70
C LYS A 962 -21.52 -22.17 -30.71
N SER A 963 -22.64 -22.25 -29.97
CA SER A 963 -23.58 -23.39 -29.84
C SER A 963 -23.04 -24.63 -29.15
#